data_AF-S2ZZ19-F1
#
_entry.id   AF-S2ZZ19-F1
#
_cell.length_a   1.000
_cell.length_b   1.000
_cell.length_c   1.000
_cell.angle_alpha   90.00
_cell.angle_beta   90.00
_cell.angle_gamma   90.00
#
_symmetry.space_group_name_H-M   'P 1'
#
loop_
_entity.id
_entity.type
_entity.pdbx_description
1 polymer ?
#
loop_
_entity_poly.entity_id
_entity_poly.type
_entity_poly.pdbx_seq_one_letter_code
_entity_poly.pdbx_strand_id
1 'polypeptide(L)'
;MRENKHSKKLAFAVLAATAAVGVSAVAPVSAAAPVSTAGGFIFAAVGDQAGQTPDTTHNSVSYGTVATGTATSIAVGQGNSITSATGSSSAYGNQNTVNGDQANAFGDGNTVEGSYAQAFGDSNVINGTHAIGYGYKNTVGESTSNFRDRDYDNEPDSATLRPGDWKSNSVAIGSENTALGSSALAVGNGSQAKMSEAIAIGHAADAERTWSTAIGTRANASEVRSQAIGFEAQAAGYKSNAIGSSAEATGAHTNAIGSSAIASGDHAQAYGAGAQARGLRANAFGSDAHATADHAMAIGDHSVATDANSVAIGFQSQSAPATAVNNASITTTSITSGAPIATHTYGGFAGVGSATKGSVSVGQVGQERQIKNVAAGEISATSTDAVNGSQLFSVAKDLQNQIDNSTPGTINNNITNLTNRVGDIEQRVNKVGAGSAALAALHPLDFNPDDKWTVAAGYGHYHNANSAALGAFYRPNEDTMFSIGSTVGNGNPQLNAGVSIRLGKRAPESRSRVAMGREIAELNARLQDIENKYNNLLQVLNPHAIDPSKTAEFPDVPRNHWAYQYISQLAGNGILVGYPDGTFKGDATMTRYEFATMLYRALQNGAPIDDNMRRAMDEFQPELQNIRLNHYRVDRISGGDNDRHKTERVRVNNEPKNQRDVYGSRISQ
;
A
#
# COMPACT_ATOMS: atom_id res chain seq x y z
N MET A 1 -0.38 -45.94 72.42
CA MET A 1 -1.34 -46.26 73.51
C MET A 1 -1.41 -47.77 73.67
N ARG A 2 -1.40 -48.23 74.93
CA ARG A 2 -1.38 -49.62 75.47
C ARG A 2 0.00 -50.23 75.75
N GLU A 3 0.36 -50.05 77.02
CA GLU A 3 1.34 -50.81 77.81
C GLU A 3 1.10 -52.33 77.75
N ASN A 4 2.16 -53.11 77.99
CA ASN A 4 2.00 -54.42 78.60
C ASN A 4 3.10 -54.65 79.66
N LYS A 5 2.69 -54.47 80.92
CA LYS A 5 3.36 -54.92 82.14
C LYS A 5 2.99 -56.40 82.35
N HIS A 6 3.96 -57.27 82.63
CA HIS A 6 3.95 -58.08 83.86
C HIS A 6 5.28 -58.80 84.07
N SER A 7 5.90 -58.50 85.21
CA SER A 7 7.08 -59.14 85.75
C SER A 7 6.71 -60.22 86.77
N LYS A 8 7.67 -61.11 87.02
CA LYS A 8 7.94 -61.80 88.30
C LYS A 8 6.92 -62.83 88.78
N LYS A 9 7.27 -64.10 88.62
CA LYS A 9 7.04 -65.13 89.65
C LYS A 9 8.25 -66.08 89.70
N LEU A 10 8.70 -66.31 90.94
CA LEU A 10 9.44 -67.48 91.44
C LEU A 10 10.97 -67.50 91.30
N ALA A 11 11.61 -66.62 92.05
CA ALA A 11 12.70 -67.05 92.92
C ALA A 11 12.10 -67.64 94.22
N PHE A 12 12.68 -68.75 94.71
CA PHE A 12 12.41 -69.55 95.93
C PHE A 12 12.02 -71.01 95.66
N ALA A 13 13.03 -71.84 95.39
CA ALA A 13 13.10 -73.23 95.82
C ALA A 13 14.59 -73.57 96.03
N VAL A 14 15.11 -72.98 97.10
CA VAL A 14 16.42 -73.23 97.70
C VAL A 14 16.31 -74.57 98.46
N LEU A 15 17.32 -75.44 98.28
CA LEU A 15 17.85 -76.29 99.34
C LEU A 15 16.96 -77.46 99.84
N ALA A 16 16.87 -78.55 99.08
CA ALA A 16 16.64 -79.90 99.61
C ALA A 16 16.86 -81.00 98.57
N ALA A 17 18.11 -81.28 98.18
CA ALA A 17 18.48 -82.59 97.61
C ALA A 17 20.01 -82.82 97.67
N THR A 18 20.62 -82.48 98.81
CA THR A 18 21.98 -82.92 99.15
C THR A 18 21.86 -83.99 100.22
N ALA A 19 21.49 -85.22 99.83
CA ALA A 19 21.65 -86.42 100.66
C ALA A 19 21.22 -87.69 99.89
N ALA A 20 22.05 -88.17 98.96
CA ALA A 20 22.09 -89.59 98.61
C ALA A 20 23.42 -89.93 97.91
N VAL A 21 24.42 -90.32 98.72
CA VAL A 21 25.40 -91.41 98.49
C VAL A 21 26.06 -91.49 97.09
N GLY A 22 27.38 -91.41 96.90
CA GLY A 22 28.51 -91.58 97.80
C GLY A 22 29.83 -91.38 97.06
N VAL A 23 30.88 -91.23 97.86
CA VAL A 23 32.24 -90.77 97.56
C VAL A 23 33.03 -91.77 96.70
N SER A 24 33.78 -91.28 95.69
CA SER A 24 35.13 -91.82 95.44
C SER A 24 36.03 -90.76 94.78
N ALA A 25 37.26 -90.70 95.28
CA ALA A 25 38.24 -89.65 95.07
C ALA A 25 38.83 -89.63 93.65
N VAL A 26 38.94 -88.42 93.08
CA VAL A 26 39.91 -88.11 92.02
C VAL A 26 40.64 -86.83 92.43
N ALA A 27 41.97 -86.87 92.33
CA ALA A 27 42.93 -85.90 92.82
C ALA A 27 42.68 -84.44 92.37
N PRO A 28 43.11 -83.43 93.15
CA PRO A 28 43.04 -82.04 92.73
C PRO A 28 44.10 -81.78 91.64
N VAL A 29 43.67 -81.42 90.43
CA VAL A 29 44.58 -80.83 89.45
C VAL A 29 44.73 -79.35 89.81
N SER A 30 45.92 -79.00 90.27
CA SER A 30 46.35 -77.63 90.57
C SER A 30 46.24 -76.72 89.34
N ALA A 31 45.81 -75.48 89.59
CA ALA A 31 45.73 -74.40 88.63
C ALA A 31 47.11 -74.06 88.01
N ALA A 32 47.22 -74.22 86.69
CA ALA A 32 48.19 -73.50 85.83
C ALA A 32 47.86 -73.72 84.35
N ALA A 33 46.76 -73.11 83.89
CA ALA A 33 46.64 -72.62 82.52
C ALA A 33 45.39 -71.72 82.47
N PRO A 34 45.51 -70.41 82.19
CA PRO A 34 44.36 -69.69 81.68
C PRO A 34 43.92 -70.44 80.42
N VAL A 35 42.67 -70.89 80.39
CA VAL A 35 42.05 -71.35 79.16
C VAL A 35 42.00 -70.12 78.26
N SER A 36 43.02 -69.94 77.42
CA SER A 36 42.98 -68.95 76.36
C SER A 36 41.91 -69.41 75.39
N THR A 37 40.76 -68.76 75.41
CA THR A 37 39.77 -68.87 74.34
C THR A 37 40.34 -68.20 73.10
N ALA A 38 41.32 -68.84 72.47
CA ALA A 38 41.73 -68.60 71.10
C ALA A 38 41.06 -69.67 70.25
N GLY A 39 40.04 -69.27 69.47
CA GLY A 39 39.36 -70.15 68.53
C GLY A 39 37.83 -70.00 68.56
N GLY A 40 37.33 -68.86 68.11
CA GLY A 40 35.92 -68.76 67.73
C GLY A 40 35.67 -69.50 66.42
N PHE A 41 35.06 -70.68 66.47
CA PHE A 41 33.81 -71.11 65.80
C PHE A 41 33.62 -72.63 65.93
N ILE A 42 32.39 -73.03 66.26
CA ILE A 42 31.94 -74.41 66.52
C ILE A 42 31.61 -75.10 65.19
N PHE A 43 32.06 -76.35 65.00
CA PHE A 43 31.68 -77.18 63.85
C PHE A 43 30.19 -77.52 63.86
N ALA A 44 29.58 -77.56 62.68
CA ALA A 44 28.29 -78.19 62.46
C ALA A 44 28.36 -79.65 62.92
N ALA A 45 27.53 -80.01 63.91
CA ALA A 45 27.27 -81.39 64.24
C ALA A 45 26.65 -82.08 63.02
N VAL A 46 27.42 -82.92 62.34
CA VAL A 46 26.84 -83.99 61.53
C VAL A 46 26.40 -85.06 62.55
N GLY A 47 25.15 -85.49 62.45
CA GLY A 47 24.41 -86.19 63.51
C GLY A 47 25.17 -87.29 64.28
N ASP A 48 24.87 -87.36 65.59
CA ASP A 48 25.07 -88.48 66.52
C ASP A 48 26.39 -89.26 66.51
N GLN A 49 27.52 -88.72 66.03
CA GLN A 49 28.82 -89.41 66.11
C GLN A 49 29.93 -88.47 66.61
N ALA A 50 30.12 -88.44 67.93
CA ALA A 50 31.30 -87.84 68.56
C ALA A 50 32.55 -88.69 68.27
N GLY A 51 33.48 -88.19 67.44
CA GLY A 51 34.80 -88.84 67.28
C GLY A 51 35.47 -88.76 65.91
N GLN A 52 34.87 -88.17 64.88
CA GLN A 52 35.58 -87.98 63.61
C GLN A 52 36.39 -86.68 63.62
N THR A 53 37.68 -86.77 63.24
CA THR A 53 38.52 -85.62 62.91
C THR A 53 37.86 -84.79 61.80
N PRO A 54 37.83 -83.45 61.91
CA PRO A 54 37.27 -82.59 60.86
C PRO A 54 37.87 -82.91 59.49
N ASP A 55 37.04 -82.96 58.44
CA ASP A 55 37.51 -83.08 57.06
C ASP A 55 38.34 -81.84 56.68
N THR A 56 39.65 -81.94 56.85
CA THR A 56 40.63 -80.88 56.53
C THR A 56 40.85 -80.68 55.04
N THR A 57 40.24 -81.51 54.18
CA THR A 57 40.40 -81.46 52.72
C THR A 57 39.24 -80.79 51.99
N HIS A 58 38.03 -80.80 52.57
CA HIS A 58 36.84 -80.17 51.96
C HIS A 58 36.17 -79.09 52.83
N ASN A 59 36.51 -78.98 54.12
CA ASN A 59 35.85 -78.08 55.07
C ASN A 59 36.82 -77.29 55.97
N SER A 60 38.01 -76.97 55.45
CA SER A 60 39.00 -76.16 56.18
C SER A 60 38.75 -74.66 55.98
N VAL A 61 38.21 -73.97 57.00
CA VAL A 61 38.39 -72.53 57.15
C VAL A 61 39.87 -72.31 57.52
N SER A 62 40.71 -72.08 56.50
CA SER A 62 42.15 -71.87 56.69
C SER A 62 42.43 -70.50 57.31
N TYR A 63 43.21 -70.50 58.40
CA TYR A 63 43.50 -69.36 59.26
C TYR A 63 44.90 -68.81 58.93
N GLY A 64 44.97 -67.55 58.52
CA GLY A 64 46.21 -66.81 58.25
C GLY A 64 46.05 -65.31 58.50
N THR A 65 45.21 -64.95 59.46
CA THR A 65 44.62 -63.62 59.62
C THR A 65 45.39 -62.73 60.59
N VAL A 66 45.68 -61.50 60.14
CA VAL A 66 46.14 -60.40 61.00
C VAL A 66 44.98 -59.43 61.11
N ALA A 67 44.11 -59.66 62.09
CA ALA A 67 43.20 -58.64 62.60
C ALA A 67 43.92 -57.94 63.76
N THR A 68 44.68 -56.89 63.47
CA THR A 68 45.44 -56.11 64.48
C THR A 68 44.68 -54.90 64.98
N GLY A 69 43.46 -54.69 64.50
CA GLY A 69 42.56 -53.64 64.96
C GLY A 69 42.11 -53.83 66.42
N THR A 70 41.70 -52.75 67.08
CA THR A 70 41.24 -52.82 68.48
C THR A 70 39.78 -53.30 68.63
N ALA A 71 39.06 -53.45 67.52
CA ALA A 71 37.66 -53.81 67.47
C ALA A 71 37.41 -55.29 67.06
N THR A 72 36.27 -55.84 67.47
CA THR A 72 35.87 -57.23 67.15
C THR A 72 35.63 -57.42 65.66
N SER A 73 36.62 -57.91 64.92
CA SER A 73 36.57 -58.06 63.47
C SER A 73 36.62 -59.52 63.04
N ILE A 74 36.01 -59.83 61.89
CA ILE A 74 35.94 -61.18 61.34
C ILE A 74 36.71 -61.22 60.03
N ALA A 75 37.78 -62.01 59.97
CA ALA A 75 38.52 -62.27 58.75
C ALA A 75 38.48 -63.77 58.42
N VAL A 76 38.01 -64.12 57.22
CA VAL A 76 37.75 -65.50 56.79
C VAL A 76 38.35 -65.72 55.40
N GLY A 77 39.27 -66.68 55.30
CA GLY A 77 39.98 -67.03 54.07
C GLY A 77 41.42 -66.51 54.05
N GLN A 78 42.13 -66.73 52.94
CA GLN A 78 43.59 -66.55 52.87
C GLN A 78 43.98 -65.09 52.64
N GLY A 79 45.05 -64.63 53.31
CA GLY A 79 45.67 -63.33 53.02
C GLY A 79 44.84 -62.10 53.39
N ASN A 80 43.72 -62.26 54.09
CA ASN A 80 42.91 -61.11 54.53
C ASN A 80 43.59 -60.38 55.69
N SER A 81 43.62 -59.05 55.60
CA SER A 81 44.17 -58.15 56.62
C SER A 81 43.11 -57.16 57.09
N ILE A 82 42.93 -57.04 58.40
CA ILE A 82 42.04 -56.04 58.99
C ILE A 82 42.84 -55.20 60.00
N THR A 83 42.94 -53.90 59.74
CA THR A 83 43.70 -52.95 60.57
C THR A 83 42.83 -51.86 61.18
N SER A 84 41.50 -51.95 61.05
CA SER A 84 40.57 -50.93 61.54
C SER A 84 40.79 -50.58 63.02
N ALA A 85 40.82 -49.28 63.30
CA ALA A 85 41.13 -48.81 64.65
C ALA A 85 39.92 -49.01 65.56
N THR A 86 38.70 -48.73 65.07
CA THR A 86 37.46 -48.82 65.83
C THR A 86 36.32 -49.46 65.03
N GLY A 87 35.35 -50.08 65.71
CA GLY A 87 34.18 -50.70 65.07
C GLY A 87 34.46 -52.03 64.34
N SER A 88 33.50 -52.96 64.45
CA SER A 88 33.61 -54.30 63.89
C SER A 88 33.65 -54.30 62.36
N SER A 89 34.76 -54.74 61.77
CA SER A 89 34.93 -54.85 60.31
C SER A 89 34.99 -56.32 59.88
N SER A 90 34.69 -56.59 58.61
CA SER A 90 34.72 -57.97 58.08
C SER A 90 35.45 -58.11 56.76
N ALA A 91 36.22 -59.17 56.60
CA ALA A 91 36.89 -59.53 55.36
C ALA A 91 36.64 -61.02 55.06
N TYR A 92 36.02 -61.31 53.92
CA TYR A 92 35.69 -62.69 53.49
C TYR A 92 36.25 -62.95 52.10
N GLY A 93 36.99 -64.06 51.94
CA GLY A 93 37.57 -64.49 50.67
C GLY A 93 39.10 -64.45 50.68
N ASN A 94 39.71 -63.88 49.65
CA ASN A 94 41.16 -63.89 49.45
C ASN A 94 41.75 -62.48 49.39
N GLN A 95 42.91 -62.26 50.01
CA GLN A 95 43.73 -61.03 49.88
C GLN A 95 42.97 -59.70 50.08
N ASN A 96 41.90 -59.67 50.88
CA ASN A 96 41.19 -58.43 51.14
C ASN A 96 41.89 -57.63 52.24
N THR A 97 42.02 -56.33 52.05
CA THR A 97 42.58 -55.39 53.01
C THR A 97 41.49 -54.44 53.50
N VAL A 98 41.20 -54.45 54.80
CA VAL A 98 40.18 -53.58 55.41
C VAL A 98 40.83 -52.72 56.50
N ASN A 99 40.97 -51.43 56.21
CA ASN A 99 41.47 -50.43 57.16
C ASN A 99 40.34 -49.52 57.69
N GLY A 100 39.20 -49.46 56.98
CA GLY A 100 38.05 -48.66 57.40
C GLY A 100 37.34 -49.21 58.63
N ASP A 101 36.90 -48.30 59.50
CA ASP A 101 36.08 -48.60 60.67
C ASP A 101 34.65 -49.04 60.25
N GLN A 102 34.16 -50.15 60.80
CA GLN A 102 32.85 -50.75 60.42
C GLN A 102 32.71 -51.05 58.92
N ALA A 103 33.83 -51.33 58.25
CA ALA A 103 33.89 -51.57 56.82
C ALA A 103 33.94 -53.07 56.49
N ASN A 104 33.50 -53.43 55.28
CA ASN A 104 33.43 -54.83 54.88
C ASN A 104 33.96 -55.06 53.46
N ALA A 105 34.70 -56.16 53.28
CA ALA A 105 35.19 -56.63 52.00
C ALA A 105 34.83 -58.11 51.78
N PHE A 106 34.28 -58.40 50.60
CA PHE A 106 33.89 -59.75 50.20
C PHE A 106 34.42 -60.07 48.80
N GLY A 107 35.23 -61.13 48.65
CA GLY A 107 35.76 -61.60 47.37
C GLY A 107 37.29 -61.67 47.36
N ASP A 108 37.93 -61.20 46.28
CA ASP A 108 39.39 -61.28 46.10
C ASP A 108 40.02 -59.88 45.99
N GLY A 109 41.15 -59.64 46.65
CA GLY A 109 41.99 -58.46 46.42
C GLY A 109 41.35 -57.09 46.71
N ASN A 110 40.22 -57.02 47.40
CA ASN A 110 39.55 -55.73 47.65
C ASN A 110 40.30 -54.93 48.73
N THR A 111 40.43 -53.62 48.53
CA THR A 111 40.99 -52.67 49.48
C THR A 111 39.90 -51.71 49.95
N VAL A 112 39.63 -51.67 51.25
CA VAL A 112 38.56 -50.86 51.85
C VAL A 112 39.13 -50.01 52.98
N GLU A 113 39.30 -48.72 52.71
CA GLU A 113 39.85 -47.75 53.66
C GLU A 113 38.78 -46.84 54.27
N GLY A 114 37.65 -46.64 53.56
CA GLY A 114 36.57 -45.78 54.04
C GLY A 114 35.79 -46.39 55.21
N SER A 115 35.45 -45.58 56.21
CA SER A 115 34.55 -46.03 57.29
C SER A 115 33.16 -46.35 56.73
N TYR A 116 32.50 -47.40 57.24
CA TYR A 116 31.20 -47.90 56.76
C TYR A 116 31.18 -48.34 55.29
N ALA A 117 32.34 -48.45 54.66
CA ALA A 117 32.42 -48.79 53.25
C ALA A 117 32.25 -50.29 53.00
N GLN A 118 31.82 -50.62 51.79
CA GLN A 118 31.53 -51.99 51.38
C GLN A 118 32.15 -52.28 50.03
N ALA A 119 32.92 -53.36 49.92
CA ALA A 119 33.42 -53.88 48.66
C ALA A 119 32.97 -55.32 48.44
N PHE A 120 32.49 -55.60 47.24
CA PHE A 120 32.08 -56.93 46.79
C PHE A 120 32.70 -57.23 45.42
N GLY A 121 33.37 -58.37 45.28
CA GLY A 121 33.94 -58.83 44.00
C GLY A 121 35.47 -58.87 44.02
N ASP A 122 36.10 -58.40 42.96
CA ASP A 122 37.55 -58.53 42.75
C ASP A 122 38.24 -57.17 42.58
N SER A 123 39.31 -56.96 43.34
CA SER A 123 40.26 -55.85 43.16
C SER A 123 39.62 -54.45 43.25
N ASN A 124 38.54 -54.28 44.01
CA ASN A 124 37.92 -52.97 44.20
C ASN A 124 38.68 -52.15 45.24
N VAL A 125 38.78 -50.83 45.04
CA VAL A 125 39.46 -49.89 45.93
C VAL A 125 38.44 -48.85 46.42
N ILE A 126 38.06 -48.94 47.70
CA ILE A 126 36.96 -48.17 48.30
C ILE A 126 37.49 -47.34 49.48
N ASN A 127 37.76 -46.07 49.19
CA ASN A 127 38.34 -45.11 50.13
C ASN A 127 37.30 -44.11 50.68
N GLY A 128 36.09 -44.12 50.13
CA GLY A 128 35.01 -43.23 50.56
C GLY A 128 34.23 -43.74 51.79
N THR A 129 33.77 -42.83 52.64
CA THR A 129 32.89 -43.14 53.78
C THR A 129 31.50 -43.53 53.29
N HIS A 130 30.88 -44.60 53.82
CA HIS A 130 29.60 -45.14 53.33
C HIS A 130 29.61 -45.48 51.81
N ALA A 131 30.79 -45.69 51.23
CA ALA A 131 30.91 -45.99 49.81
C ALA A 131 30.65 -47.47 49.51
N ILE A 132 30.20 -47.77 48.29
CA ILE A 132 29.93 -49.13 47.84
C ILE A 132 30.63 -49.40 46.51
N GLY A 133 31.47 -50.43 46.47
CA GLY A 133 32.03 -50.98 45.24
C GLY A 133 31.51 -52.38 44.99
N TYR A 134 31.02 -52.64 43.79
CA TYR A 134 30.56 -53.97 43.40
C TYR A 134 31.08 -54.36 42.01
N GLY A 135 31.80 -55.48 41.92
CA GLY A 135 32.28 -56.05 40.65
C GLY A 135 33.80 -56.12 40.58
N TYR A 136 34.39 -55.68 39.47
CA TYR A 136 35.81 -55.82 39.17
C TYR A 136 36.51 -54.46 39.07
N LYS A 137 37.62 -54.25 39.77
CA LYS A 137 38.48 -53.06 39.64
C LYS A 137 37.75 -51.72 39.75
N ASN A 138 36.68 -51.64 40.54
CA ASN A 138 36.02 -50.35 40.75
C ASN A 138 36.79 -49.52 41.77
N THR A 139 36.86 -48.22 41.54
CA THR A 139 37.44 -47.24 42.45
C THR A 139 36.35 -46.32 42.97
N VAL A 140 36.17 -46.25 44.28
CA VAL A 140 35.29 -45.26 44.92
C VAL A 140 36.11 -44.47 45.92
N GLY A 141 36.21 -43.16 45.73
CA GLY A 141 37.17 -42.37 46.49
C GLY A 141 36.82 -40.90 46.60
N GLU A 142 37.81 -40.16 47.09
CA GLU A 142 37.71 -38.72 47.26
C GLU A 142 37.94 -38.01 45.93
N SER A 143 37.17 -36.95 45.69
CA SER A 143 37.55 -35.97 44.68
C SER A 143 38.45 -34.91 45.31
N THR A 144 39.59 -34.62 44.67
CA THR A 144 40.56 -33.62 45.14
C THR A 144 40.01 -32.19 45.15
N SER A 145 38.92 -31.93 44.42
CA SER A 145 38.32 -30.61 44.29
C SER A 145 36.94 -30.70 43.66
N ASN A 146 35.96 -29.94 44.12
CA ASN A 146 34.66 -29.81 43.47
C ASN A 146 34.47 -28.45 42.82
N PHE A 147 33.38 -28.28 42.07
CA PHE A 147 32.97 -27.00 41.51
C PHE A 147 31.66 -26.54 42.14
N ARG A 148 31.59 -25.27 42.55
CA ARG A 148 30.29 -24.62 42.81
C ARG A 148 29.64 -24.20 41.50
N ASP A 149 28.35 -23.85 41.58
CA ASP A 149 27.67 -23.15 40.48
C ASP A 149 28.37 -21.80 40.20
N ARG A 150 28.39 -21.38 38.93
CA ARG A 150 28.92 -20.07 38.54
C ARG A 150 27.90 -18.99 38.90
N ASP A 151 28.38 -17.86 39.44
CA ASP A 151 27.51 -16.70 39.68
C ASP A 151 27.23 -15.92 38.38
N TYR A 152 28.20 -15.97 37.45
CA TYR A 152 28.13 -15.40 36.11
C TYR A 152 28.67 -16.40 35.09
N ASP A 153 28.12 -16.39 33.87
CA ASP A 153 28.46 -17.38 32.84
C ASP A 153 29.95 -17.40 32.46
N ASN A 154 30.61 -16.23 32.51
CA ASN A 154 32.02 -16.06 32.12
C ASN A 154 33.01 -16.20 33.29
N GLU A 155 32.56 -16.68 34.44
CA GLU A 155 33.43 -16.90 35.58
C GLU A 155 34.47 -17.99 35.29
N PRO A 156 35.77 -17.83 35.58
CA PRO A 156 36.76 -18.87 35.31
C PRO A 156 36.65 -20.04 36.29
N ASP A 157 37.05 -21.23 35.86
CA ASP A 157 37.03 -22.45 36.68
C ASP A 157 37.82 -22.34 37.99
N SER A 158 38.91 -21.56 38.00
CA SER A 158 39.70 -21.32 39.21
C SER A 158 38.92 -20.60 40.31
N ALA A 159 37.88 -19.83 39.95
CA ALA A 159 37.03 -19.11 40.91
C ALA A 159 35.88 -19.98 41.46
N THR A 160 35.56 -21.08 40.78
CA THR A 160 34.47 -21.99 41.16
C THR A 160 34.98 -23.26 41.84
N LEU A 161 36.29 -23.50 41.81
CA LEU A 161 36.94 -24.62 42.47
C LEU A 161 36.81 -24.54 44.01
N ARG A 162 36.41 -25.65 44.63
CA ARG A 162 36.29 -25.84 46.08
C ARG A 162 37.13 -27.04 46.52
N PRO A 163 38.30 -26.80 47.13
CA PRO A 163 39.04 -27.84 47.83
C PRO A 163 38.24 -28.35 49.03
N GLY A 164 38.34 -29.64 49.33
CA GLY A 164 37.73 -30.24 50.52
C GLY A 164 37.61 -31.76 50.45
N ASP A 165 37.17 -32.35 51.56
CA ASP A 165 37.04 -33.80 51.70
C ASP A 165 35.68 -34.27 51.19
N TRP A 166 35.60 -34.58 49.90
CA TRP A 166 34.37 -35.03 49.23
C TRP A 166 34.45 -36.52 48.95
N LYS A 167 34.13 -37.36 49.94
CA LYS A 167 34.32 -38.81 49.82
C LYS A 167 33.18 -39.66 50.39
N SER A 168 31.96 -39.14 50.50
CA SER A 168 30.89 -39.88 51.22
C SER A 168 29.75 -40.35 50.30
N ASN A 169 29.22 -41.55 50.56
CA ASN A 169 28.00 -42.10 49.93
C ASN A 169 28.09 -42.37 48.41
N SER A 170 29.29 -42.56 47.87
CA SER A 170 29.50 -42.82 46.45
C SER A 170 29.42 -44.31 46.12
N VAL A 171 29.01 -44.63 44.90
CA VAL A 171 28.74 -46.01 44.47
C VAL A 171 29.35 -46.29 43.10
N ALA A 172 30.10 -47.38 42.98
CA ALA A 172 30.59 -47.89 41.71
C ALA A 172 30.19 -49.35 41.50
N ILE A 173 29.55 -49.66 40.37
CA ILE A 173 29.02 -51.00 40.06
C ILE A 173 29.40 -51.42 38.64
N GLY A 174 30.10 -52.55 38.52
CA GLY A 174 30.49 -53.16 37.24
C GLY A 174 31.99 -53.39 37.16
N SER A 175 32.62 -52.97 36.06
CA SER A 175 34.04 -53.22 35.78
C SER A 175 34.80 -51.93 35.52
N GLU A 176 35.90 -51.69 36.23
CA GLU A 176 36.80 -50.54 35.99
C GLU A 176 36.13 -49.16 36.12
N ASN A 177 35.07 -49.06 36.92
CA ASN A 177 34.39 -47.78 37.12
C ASN A 177 35.08 -46.94 38.19
N THR A 178 34.97 -45.62 38.06
CA THR A 178 35.52 -44.65 39.01
C THR A 178 34.43 -43.70 39.49
N ALA A 179 34.12 -43.70 40.79
CA ALA A 179 33.21 -42.75 41.42
C ALA A 179 33.97 -41.93 42.49
N LEU A 180 34.26 -40.67 42.19
CA LEU A 180 34.97 -39.73 43.07
C LEU A 180 34.03 -38.62 43.51
N GLY A 181 34.25 -38.10 44.72
CA GLY A 181 33.38 -37.07 45.28
C GLY A 181 32.37 -37.63 46.27
N SER A 182 31.47 -36.77 46.73
CA SER A 182 30.34 -37.19 47.58
C SER A 182 29.12 -37.51 46.72
N SER A 183 28.42 -38.60 47.02
CA SER A 183 27.20 -39.04 46.34
C SER A 183 27.35 -39.25 44.83
N ALA A 184 28.55 -39.61 44.37
CA ALA A 184 28.81 -39.91 42.96
C ALA A 184 28.36 -41.34 42.62
N LEU A 185 27.87 -41.55 41.39
CA LEU A 185 27.40 -42.84 40.91
C LEU A 185 28.06 -43.20 39.59
N ALA A 186 28.81 -44.31 39.56
CA ALA A 186 29.41 -44.85 38.34
C ALA A 186 28.93 -46.29 38.10
N VAL A 187 28.27 -46.56 36.96
CA VAL A 187 27.76 -47.90 36.64
C VAL A 187 28.12 -48.27 35.21
N GLY A 188 28.68 -49.47 34.99
CA GLY A 188 29.00 -49.98 33.66
C GLY A 188 30.39 -50.56 33.54
N ASN A 189 31.06 -50.25 32.43
CA ASN A 189 32.45 -50.63 32.19
C ASN A 189 33.29 -49.39 31.84
N GLY A 190 34.28 -49.06 32.66
CA GLY A 190 35.09 -47.86 32.46
C GLY A 190 34.34 -46.54 32.66
N SER A 191 33.20 -46.54 33.38
CA SER A 191 32.41 -45.34 33.64
C SER A 191 33.08 -44.45 34.69
N GLN A 192 33.11 -43.12 34.49
CA GLN A 192 33.80 -42.18 35.38
C GLN A 192 32.87 -41.05 35.84
N ALA A 193 32.47 -41.08 37.11
CA ALA A 193 31.86 -39.95 37.80
C ALA A 193 32.94 -39.29 38.67
N LYS A 194 33.55 -38.20 38.19
CA LYS A 194 34.81 -37.66 38.75
C LYS A 194 34.62 -36.65 39.90
N MET A 195 33.38 -36.22 40.15
CA MET A 195 33.05 -35.14 41.11
C MET A 195 31.79 -35.45 41.91
N SER A 196 31.52 -34.63 42.93
CA SER A 196 30.34 -34.79 43.78
C SER A 196 29.05 -34.70 42.98
N GLU A 197 28.10 -35.56 43.37
CA GLU A 197 26.78 -35.72 42.77
C GLU A 197 26.81 -35.94 41.24
N ALA A 198 27.95 -36.38 40.69
CA ALA A 198 28.06 -36.75 39.29
C ALA A 198 27.50 -38.16 39.06
N ILE A 199 26.83 -38.36 37.92
CA ILE A 199 26.24 -39.65 37.53
C ILE A 199 26.82 -40.06 36.19
N ALA A 200 27.50 -41.20 36.14
CA ALA A 200 28.04 -41.78 34.92
C ALA A 200 27.54 -43.23 34.76
N ILE A 201 26.70 -43.48 33.75
CA ILE A 201 26.09 -44.80 33.52
C ILE A 201 26.29 -45.22 32.06
N GLY A 202 27.07 -46.26 31.82
CA GLY A 202 27.34 -46.80 30.48
C GLY A 202 28.76 -47.29 30.30
N HIS A 203 29.07 -47.84 29.12
CA HIS A 203 30.45 -48.15 28.75
C HIS A 203 31.20 -46.86 28.43
N ALA A 204 32.26 -46.56 29.18
CA ALA A 204 33.08 -45.36 29.05
C ALA A 204 32.26 -44.05 29.10
N ALA A 205 31.23 -43.98 29.94
CA ALA A 205 30.50 -42.74 30.19
C ALA A 205 31.33 -41.83 31.13
N ASP A 206 31.43 -40.55 30.82
CA ASP A 206 32.26 -39.59 31.54
C ASP A 206 31.42 -38.41 32.05
N ALA A 207 31.27 -38.30 33.37
CA ALA A 207 30.66 -37.17 34.07
C ALA A 207 31.76 -36.44 34.86
N GLU A 208 32.31 -35.36 34.30
CA GLU A 208 33.60 -34.81 34.73
C GLU A 208 33.51 -33.74 35.82
N ARG A 209 32.34 -33.10 35.99
CA ARG A 209 32.15 -31.97 36.90
C ARG A 209 30.99 -32.16 37.86
N THR A 210 30.91 -31.31 38.89
CA THR A 210 29.86 -31.39 39.93
C THR A 210 28.47 -31.28 39.33
N TRP A 211 27.55 -32.15 39.77
CA TRP A 211 26.17 -32.28 39.24
C TRP A 211 26.06 -32.65 37.75
N SER A 212 27.16 -33.09 37.11
CA SER A 212 27.10 -33.56 35.72
C SER A 212 26.44 -34.94 35.62
N THR A 213 25.74 -35.22 34.53
CA THR A 213 25.09 -36.50 34.29
C THR A 213 25.43 -37.00 32.89
N ALA A 214 26.11 -38.13 32.79
CA ALA A 214 26.42 -38.83 31.55
C ALA A 214 25.76 -40.22 31.56
N ILE A 215 24.82 -40.46 30.65
CA ILE A 215 24.09 -41.73 30.54
C ILE A 215 24.12 -42.22 29.10
N GLY A 216 24.83 -43.30 28.84
CA GLY A 216 25.01 -43.89 27.51
C GLY A 216 26.45 -44.26 27.23
N THR A 217 26.66 -45.13 26.25
CA THR A 217 28.01 -45.52 25.83
C THR A 217 28.75 -44.30 25.30
N ARG A 218 29.88 -43.95 25.92
CA ARG A 218 30.70 -42.78 25.58
C ARG A 218 29.95 -41.44 25.66
N ALA A 219 28.90 -41.36 26.47
CA ALA A 219 28.29 -40.08 26.82
C ALA A 219 29.30 -39.26 27.64
N ASN A 220 29.44 -37.98 27.33
CA ASN A 220 30.38 -37.08 27.99
C ASN A 220 29.66 -35.80 28.45
N ALA A 221 29.54 -35.63 29.76
CA ALA A 221 29.06 -34.44 30.42
C ALA A 221 30.25 -33.75 31.11
N SER A 222 30.90 -32.83 30.41
CA SER A 222 32.17 -32.27 30.87
C SER A 222 32.00 -31.04 31.75
N GLU A 223 30.90 -30.31 31.69
CA GLU A 223 30.70 -29.06 32.44
C GLU A 223 29.81 -29.18 33.69
N VAL A 224 29.87 -28.18 34.58
CA VAL A 224 29.01 -28.12 35.79
C VAL A 224 27.53 -28.13 35.37
N ARG A 225 26.74 -29.02 35.99
CA ARG A 225 25.31 -29.25 35.66
C ARG A 225 25.04 -29.61 34.20
N SER A 226 26.04 -30.07 33.46
CA SER A 226 25.84 -30.56 32.09
C SER A 226 25.17 -31.94 32.12
N GLN A 227 24.30 -32.21 31.13
CA GLN A 227 23.59 -33.48 31.00
C GLN A 227 23.76 -34.05 29.61
N ALA A 228 24.44 -35.18 29.48
CA ALA A 228 24.64 -35.94 28.25
C ALA A 228 23.92 -37.29 28.33
N ILE A 229 22.90 -37.50 27.51
CA ILE A 229 22.10 -38.74 27.51
C ILE A 229 22.01 -39.29 26.08
N GLY A 230 22.67 -40.41 25.82
CA GLY A 230 22.73 -41.05 24.50
C GLY A 230 24.10 -41.61 24.17
N PHE A 231 24.18 -42.42 23.11
CA PHE A 231 25.45 -42.89 22.57
C PHE A 231 26.27 -41.70 22.05
N GLU A 232 27.49 -41.49 22.53
CA GLU A 232 28.34 -40.34 22.16
C GLU A 232 27.69 -38.95 22.36
N ALA A 233 26.68 -38.82 23.23
CA ALA A 233 26.14 -37.51 23.55
C ALA A 233 27.20 -36.64 24.24
N GLN A 234 27.36 -35.39 23.84
CA GLN A 234 28.36 -34.46 24.35
C GLN A 234 27.70 -33.19 24.89
N ALA A 235 27.67 -33.05 26.22
CA ALA A 235 27.26 -31.84 26.91
C ALA A 235 28.50 -31.13 27.46
N ALA A 236 29.02 -30.17 26.69
CA ALA A 236 30.28 -29.47 26.96
C ALA A 236 30.12 -28.00 27.37
N GLY A 237 28.89 -27.49 27.43
CA GLY A 237 28.60 -26.16 27.95
C GLY A 237 28.13 -26.18 29.41
N TYR A 238 28.38 -25.10 30.14
CA TYR A 238 27.83 -24.89 31.48
C TYR A 238 26.30 -24.98 31.45
N LYS A 239 25.69 -25.82 32.31
CA LYS A 239 24.23 -26.07 32.32
C LYS A 239 23.64 -26.50 30.96
N SER A 240 24.46 -27.14 30.11
CA SER A 240 24.01 -27.64 28.81
C SER A 240 23.30 -28.99 28.91
N ASN A 241 22.37 -29.25 27.99
CA ASN A 241 21.69 -30.54 27.86
C ASN A 241 21.87 -31.09 26.44
N ALA A 242 22.53 -32.23 26.29
CA ALA A 242 22.66 -33.00 25.06
C ALA A 242 21.93 -34.34 25.20
N ILE A 243 20.81 -34.52 24.50
CA ILE A 243 19.95 -35.70 24.62
C ILE A 243 19.70 -36.29 23.22
N GLY A 244 20.29 -37.45 22.94
CA GLY A 244 20.23 -38.11 21.65
C GLY A 244 21.59 -38.71 21.26
N SER A 245 21.59 -39.66 20.31
CA SER A 245 22.85 -40.20 19.78
C SER A 245 23.66 -39.11 19.12
N SER A 246 24.92 -38.92 19.53
CA SER A 246 25.84 -37.92 19.01
C SER A 246 25.28 -36.48 19.08
N ALA A 247 24.36 -36.18 20.00
CA ALA A 247 23.87 -34.82 20.25
C ALA A 247 25.00 -33.99 20.87
N GLU A 248 25.14 -32.73 20.46
CA GLU A 248 26.24 -31.83 20.87
C GLU A 248 25.67 -30.52 21.43
N ALA A 249 25.86 -30.30 22.74
CA ALA A 249 25.48 -29.08 23.44
C ALA A 249 26.76 -28.41 23.99
N THR A 250 27.40 -27.55 23.18
CA THR A 250 28.71 -26.95 23.48
C THR A 250 28.63 -25.52 24.01
N GLY A 251 27.54 -24.80 23.77
CA GLY A 251 27.33 -23.45 24.32
C GLY A 251 26.83 -23.48 25.77
N ALA A 252 26.99 -22.38 26.51
CA ALA A 252 26.42 -22.28 27.86
C ALA A 252 24.88 -22.23 27.80
N HIS A 253 24.19 -22.88 28.74
CA HIS A 253 22.72 -22.95 28.84
C HIS A 253 22.00 -23.48 27.59
N THR A 254 22.67 -24.32 26.80
CA THR A 254 22.10 -24.85 25.56
C THR A 254 21.24 -26.09 25.77
N ASN A 255 20.34 -26.34 24.82
CA ASN A 255 19.60 -27.58 24.71
C ASN A 255 19.78 -28.15 23.30
N ALA A 256 20.39 -29.33 23.16
CA ALA A 256 20.48 -30.10 21.93
C ALA A 256 19.74 -31.44 22.13
N ILE A 257 18.52 -31.54 21.58
CA ILE A 257 17.65 -32.70 21.75
C ILE A 257 17.29 -33.30 20.40
N GLY A 258 17.78 -34.51 20.14
CA GLY A 258 17.64 -35.23 18.87
C GLY A 258 18.95 -35.90 18.48
N SER A 259 18.88 -36.94 17.65
CA SER A 259 20.11 -37.56 17.10
C SER A 259 20.88 -36.52 16.30
N SER A 260 22.17 -36.35 16.60
CA SER A 260 23.04 -35.39 15.92
C SER A 260 22.55 -33.94 15.98
N ALA A 261 21.69 -33.58 16.94
CA ALA A 261 21.32 -32.20 17.20
C ALA A 261 22.54 -31.41 17.72
N ILE A 262 22.70 -30.16 17.29
CA ILE A 262 23.84 -29.32 17.65
C ILE A 262 23.33 -27.97 18.18
N ALA A 263 23.61 -27.68 19.45
CA ALA A 263 23.41 -26.37 20.06
C ALA A 263 24.77 -25.83 20.54
N SER A 264 25.35 -24.90 19.79
CA SER A 264 26.74 -24.41 20.01
C SER A 264 26.83 -22.93 20.35
N GLY A 265 25.81 -22.14 20.04
CA GLY A 265 25.75 -20.76 20.53
C GLY A 265 25.24 -20.72 21.98
N ASP A 266 25.69 -19.75 22.78
CA ASP A 266 25.18 -19.63 24.15
C ASP A 266 23.65 -19.40 24.14
N HIS A 267 22.95 -20.05 25.07
CA HIS A 267 21.50 -20.09 25.18
C HIS A 267 20.79 -20.64 23.93
N ALA A 268 21.50 -21.31 23.03
CA ALA A 268 20.92 -21.89 21.83
C ALA A 268 20.06 -23.12 22.12
N GLN A 269 19.07 -23.34 21.26
CA GLN A 269 18.08 -24.39 21.40
C GLN A 269 17.93 -25.14 20.08
N ALA A 270 18.33 -26.41 20.03
CA ALA A 270 18.19 -27.29 18.88
C ALA A 270 17.31 -28.48 19.26
N TYR A 271 16.14 -28.58 18.64
CA TYR A 271 15.17 -29.65 18.85
C TYR A 271 14.82 -30.33 17.52
N GLY A 272 15.22 -31.58 17.34
CA GLY A 272 15.05 -32.35 16.12
C GLY A 272 16.33 -33.09 15.73
N ALA A 273 16.20 -34.19 14.98
CA ALA A 273 17.37 -34.88 14.44
C ALA A 273 18.13 -33.95 13.49
N GLY A 274 19.44 -33.82 13.66
CA GLY A 274 20.27 -32.94 12.83
C GLY A 274 19.99 -31.44 12.99
N ALA A 275 19.11 -31.00 13.91
CA ALA A 275 18.82 -29.59 14.14
C ALA A 275 20.07 -28.82 14.59
N GLN A 276 20.32 -27.63 14.07
CA GLN A 276 21.53 -26.85 14.31
C GLN A 276 21.21 -25.43 14.76
N ALA A 277 21.42 -25.14 16.04
CA ALA A 277 21.34 -23.80 16.61
C ALA A 277 22.77 -23.33 16.98
N ARG A 278 23.40 -22.58 16.08
CA ARG A 278 24.84 -22.23 16.18
C ARG A 278 25.12 -20.79 16.59
N GLY A 279 24.16 -19.89 16.38
CA GLY A 279 24.29 -18.49 16.82
C GLY A 279 23.92 -18.28 18.29
N LEU A 280 24.37 -17.16 18.87
CA LEU A 280 23.96 -16.72 20.21
C LEU A 280 22.43 -16.63 20.29
N ARG A 281 21.80 -17.29 21.27
CA ARG A 281 20.33 -17.34 21.42
C ARG A 281 19.60 -17.81 20.16
N ALA A 282 20.24 -18.62 19.32
CA ALA A 282 19.61 -19.20 18.14
C ALA A 282 18.63 -20.32 18.52
N ASN A 283 17.56 -20.47 17.75
CA ASN A 283 16.53 -21.48 17.99
C ASN A 283 16.25 -22.27 16.70
N ALA A 284 16.51 -23.57 16.69
CA ALA A 284 16.26 -24.49 15.59
C ALA A 284 15.27 -25.58 16.05
N PHE A 285 14.07 -25.60 15.48
CA PHE A 285 13.01 -26.56 15.78
C PHE A 285 12.57 -27.30 14.52
N GLY A 286 12.88 -28.59 14.39
CA GLY A 286 12.59 -29.42 13.23
C GLY A 286 13.78 -30.27 12.82
N SER A 287 13.55 -31.36 12.08
CA SER A 287 14.67 -32.15 11.52
C SER A 287 15.46 -31.27 10.57
N ASP A 288 16.78 -31.25 10.76
CA ASP A 288 17.70 -30.48 9.92
C ASP A 288 17.34 -28.99 9.81
N ALA A 289 16.68 -28.41 10.84
CA ALA A 289 16.47 -26.97 10.94
C ALA A 289 17.79 -26.28 11.29
N HIS A 290 18.13 -25.17 10.63
CA HIS A 290 19.42 -24.47 10.76
C HIS A 290 19.21 -22.99 11.16
N ALA A 291 19.44 -22.67 12.43
CA ALA A 291 19.55 -21.30 12.93
C ALA A 291 21.02 -20.99 13.23
N THR A 292 21.74 -20.46 12.23
CA THR A 292 23.21 -20.34 12.30
C THR A 292 23.71 -18.94 12.72
N ALA A 293 22.85 -17.93 12.69
CA ALA A 293 23.19 -16.57 13.10
C ALA A 293 22.62 -16.20 14.47
N ASP A 294 23.16 -15.13 15.07
CA ASP A 294 22.72 -14.65 16.38
C ASP A 294 21.25 -14.22 16.38
N HIS A 295 20.53 -14.64 17.41
CA HIS A 295 19.09 -14.40 17.59
C HIS A 295 18.23 -14.91 16.42
N ALA A 296 18.76 -15.81 15.59
CA ALA A 296 18.01 -16.40 14.49
C ALA A 296 17.06 -17.51 14.97
N MET A 297 15.94 -17.68 14.27
CA MET A 297 14.94 -18.70 14.56
C MET A 297 14.56 -19.45 13.30
N ALA A 298 14.80 -20.76 13.27
CA ALA A 298 14.37 -21.66 12.20
C ALA A 298 13.37 -22.69 12.77
N ILE A 299 12.13 -22.68 12.26
CA ILE A 299 11.07 -23.59 12.68
C ILE A 299 10.54 -24.32 11.44
N GLY A 300 10.70 -25.63 11.41
CA GLY A 300 10.29 -26.50 10.31
C GLY A 300 11.44 -27.34 9.79
N ASP A 301 11.09 -28.48 9.21
CA ASP A 301 12.03 -29.38 8.55
C ASP A 301 12.81 -28.65 7.44
N HIS A 302 14.15 -28.74 7.48
CA HIS A 302 15.06 -28.02 6.58
C HIS A 302 14.88 -26.49 6.53
N SER A 303 14.26 -25.87 7.56
CA SER A 303 14.18 -24.40 7.64
C SER A 303 15.57 -23.79 7.91
N VAL A 304 15.88 -22.64 7.31
CA VAL A 304 17.21 -22.03 7.34
C VAL A 304 17.10 -20.54 7.69
N ALA A 305 17.55 -20.18 8.89
CA ALA A 305 17.69 -18.81 9.36
C ALA A 305 19.18 -18.45 9.53
N THR A 306 19.78 -17.91 8.47
CA THR A 306 21.23 -17.58 8.39
C THR A 306 21.53 -16.12 8.66
N ASP A 307 20.49 -15.31 8.79
CA ASP A 307 20.57 -13.89 9.03
C ASP A 307 20.38 -13.57 10.52
N ALA A 308 21.23 -12.72 11.10
CA ALA A 308 21.03 -12.24 12.47
C ALA A 308 19.65 -11.61 12.65
N ASN A 309 18.98 -11.93 13.76
CA ASN A 309 17.59 -11.56 14.10
C ASN A 309 16.52 -12.02 13.09
N SER A 310 16.84 -12.96 12.18
CA SER A 310 15.87 -13.45 11.19
C SER A 310 15.03 -14.61 11.71
N VAL A 311 13.87 -14.78 11.08
CA VAL A 311 12.93 -15.86 11.40
C VAL A 311 12.56 -16.58 10.10
N ALA A 312 12.79 -17.88 10.04
CA ALA A 312 12.37 -18.77 8.95
C ALA A 312 11.36 -19.79 9.52
N ILE A 313 10.12 -19.78 9.01
CA ILE A 313 9.05 -20.67 9.47
C ILE A 313 8.47 -21.44 8.29
N GLY A 314 8.47 -22.77 8.39
CA GLY A 314 7.93 -23.71 7.40
C GLY A 314 8.99 -24.62 6.79
N PHE A 315 8.53 -25.72 6.19
CA PHE A 315 9.38 -26.67 5.44
C PHE A 315 10.19 -25.94 4.37
N GLN A 316 11.52 -26.12 4.40
CA GLN A 316 12.46 -25.47 3.48
C GLN A 316 12.37 -23.94 3.41
N SER A 317 11.79 -23.30 4.42
CA SER A 317 11.77 -21.84 4.49
C SER A 317 13.20 -21.32 4.68
N GLN A 318 13.54 -20.23 3.98
CA GLN A 318 14.84 -19.60 4.09
C GLN A 318 14.68 -18.11 4.33
N SER A 319 15.33 -17.60 5.37
CA SER A 319 15.39 -16.15 5.58
C SER A 319 16.29 -15.49 4.53
N ALA A 320 15.95 -14.26 4.17
CA ALA A 320 16.71 -13.44 3.24
C ALA A 320 16.61 -11.97 3.66
N PRO A 321 17.63 -11.14 3.35
CA PRO A 321 17.60 -9.72 3.62
C PRO A 321 16.53 -9.01 2.80
N ALA A 322 16.02 -7.90 3.33
CA ALA A 322 15.03 -7.08 2.64
C ALA A 322 15.67 -6.30 1.49
N THR A 323 14.95 -6.15 0.38
CA THR A 323 15.35 -5.22 -0.68
C THR A 323 14.77 -3.84 -0.39
N ALA A 324 15.61 -2.81 -0.24
CA ALA A 324 15.15 -1.45 -0.03
C ALA A 324 14.54 -0.86 -1.31
N VAL A 325 13.29 -0.40 -1.24
CA VAL A 325 12.57 0.22 -2.36
C VAL A 325 12.12 1.62 -1.97
N ASN A 326 12.77 2.65 -2.55
CA ASN A 326 12.48 4.06 -2.25
C ASN A 326 11.58 4.73 -3.30
N ASN A 327 11.56 4.17 -4.51
CA ASN A 327 10.73 4.61 -5.63
C ASN A 327 10.44 3.42 -6.54
N ALA A 328 9.35 3.53 -7.29
CA ALA A 328 8.99 2.62 -8.36
C ALA A 328 8.52 3.45 -9.56
N SER A 329 9.02 3.12 -10.76
CA SER A 329 8.64 3.85 -11.98
C SER A 329 7.86 2.94 -12.92
N ILE A 330 6.71 3.41 -13.39
CA ILE A 330 5.99 2.78 -14.49
C ILE A 330 6.39 3.50 -15.78
N THR A 331 6.99 2.76 -16.71
CA THR A 331 7.28 3.27 -18.06
C THR A 331 6.17 2.84 -18.98
N THR A 332 5.29 3.76 -19.36
CA THR A 332 4.25 3.50 -20.36
C THR A 332 4.77 3.85 -21.75
N THR A 333 4.75 2.87 -22.66
CA THR A 333 5.05 3.11 -24.08
C THR A 333 3.75 3.52 -24.79
N SER A 334 3.78 4.60 -25.56
CA SER A 334 2.65 5.01 -26.40
C SER A 334 2.23 3.88 -27.34
N ILE A 335 0.97 3.46 -27.28
CA ILE A 335 0.37 2.47 -28.19
C ILE A 335 0.38 2.97 -29.64
N THR A 336 0.44 4.29 -29.86
CA THR A 336 0.19 4.91 -31.18
C THR A 336 1.45 5.49 -31.84
N SER A 337 2.49 5.82 -31.08
CA SER A 337 3.69 6.51 -31.60
C SER A 337 5.02 5.84 -31.25
N GLY A 338 5.03 4.77 -30.44
CA GLY A 338 6.27 4.12 -29.96
C GLY A 338 7.14 5.02 -29.06
N ALA A 339 6.80 6.31 -28.92
CA ALA A 339 7.48 7.24 -28.03
C ALA A 339 7.05 7.00 -26.57
N PRO A 340 7.96 7.13 -25.59
CA PRO A 340 7.60 7.04 -24.17
C PRO A 340 6.57 8.12 -23.81
N ILE A 341 5.47 7.73 -23.18
CA ILE A 341 4.64 8.66 -22.42
C ILE A 341 5.38 8.91 -21.10
N ALA A 342 5.33 10.14 -20.59
CA ALA A 342 6.05 10.58 -19.39
C ALA A 342 6.13 9.49 -18.30
N THR A 343 7.34 9.13 -17.89
CA THR A 343 7.58 8.16 -16.81
C THR A 343 6.89 8.64 -15.54
N HIS A 344 5.96 7.84 -15.03
CA HIS A 344 5.33 8.12 -13.74
C HIS A 344 6.14 7.43 -12.65
N THR A 345 6.79 8.22 -11.79
CA THR A 345 7.58 7.71 -10.66
C THR A 345 6.79 7.90 -9.39
N TYR A 346 6.45 6.80 -8.73
CA TYR A 346 5.88 6.76 -7.39
C TYR A 346 7.03 6.76 -6.38
N GLY A 347 6.93 7.59 -5.35
CA GLY A 347 7.95 7.71 -4.31
C GLY A 347 7.40 8.42 -3.07
N GLY A 348 8.25 8.60 -2.06
CA GLY A 348 7.84 9.18 -0.77
C GLY A 348 7.01 8.21 0.07
N PHE A 349 7.24 6.90 -0.06
CA PHE A 349 6.53 5.89 0.72
C PHE A 349 6.75 6.10 2.22
N ALA A 350 5.71 5.91 3.02
CA ALA A 350 5.85 5.83 4.46
C ALA A 350 6.70 4.58 4.83
N GLY A 351 7.47 4.65 5.92
CA GLY A 351 8.31 3.54 6.37
C GLY A 351 9.60 3.32 5.56
N VAL A 352 9.96 4.23 4.66
CA VAL A 352 11.27 4.24 3.99
C VAL A 352 12.39 4.27 5.05
N GLY A 353 13.35 3.35 4.94
CA GLY A 353 14.42 3.17 5.93
C GLY A 353 14.11 2.13 7.01
N SER A 354 13.01 1.37 6.90
CA SER A 354 12.81 0.17 7.73
C SER A 354 14.01 -0.79 7.58
N ALA A 355 14.35 -1.48 8.67
CA ALA A 355 15.62 -2.20 8.85
C ALA A 355 16.03 -3.04 7.62
N THR A 356 17.34 -3.26 7.43
CA THR A 356 17.94 -4.05 6.32
C THR A 356 17.37 -5.48 6.17
N LYS A 357 16.53 -5.94 7.11
CA LYS A 357 15.84 -7.24 7.15
C LYS A 357 14.33 -7.11 7.43
N GLY A 358 13.75 -5.93 7.22
CA GLY A 358 12.36 -5.59 7.54
C GLY A 358 11.32 -6.10 6.54
N SER A 359 11.51 -7.29 5.97
CA SER A 359 10.55 -7.89 5.03
C SER A 359 10.00 -9.20 5.56
N VAL A 360 8.70 -9.42 5.37
CA VAL A 360 8.05 -10.72 5.58
C VAL A 360 7.76 -11.32 4.23
N SER A 361 8.47 -12.39 3.87
CA SER A 361 8.14 -13.17 2.66
C SER A 361 7.06 -14.20 2.97
N VAL A 362 6.00 -14.23 2.15
CA VAL A 362 4.90 -15.22 2.25
C VAL A 362 4.96 -16.26 1.13
N GLY A 363 6.06 -16.34 0.39
CA GLY A 363 6.23 -17.26 -0.74
C GLY A 363 7.61 -17.18 -1.37
N GLN A 364 7.74 -17.80 -2.52
CA GLN A 364 8.90 -17.66 -3.41
C GLN A 364 8.40 -17.42 -4.83
N VAL A 365 9.29 -17.03 -5.74
CA VAL A 365 8.93 -16.74 -7.14
C VAL A 365 8.22 -17.94 -7.76
N GLY A 366 7.03 -17.73 -8.31
CA GLY A 366 6.17 -18.75 -8.89
C GLY A 366 5.37 -19.60 -7.89
N GLN A 367 5.52 -19.33 -6.59
CA GLN A 367 4.78 -19.95 -5.48
C GLN A 367 4.34 -18.88 -4.46
N GLU A 368 3.86 -17.74 -4.95
CA GLU A 368 3.35 -16.65 -4.14
C GLU A 368 2.03 -17.03 -3.48
N ARG A 369 1.79 -16.52 -2.27
CA ARG A 369 0.56 -16.79 -1.51
C ARG A 369 -0.32 -15.55 -1.43
N GLN A 370 -1.63 -15.77 -1.42
CA GLN A 370 -2.59 -14.73 -1.08
C GLN A 370 -2.60 -14.50 0.43
N ILE A 371 -2.60 -13.23 0.85
CA ILE A 371 -2.87 -12.83 2.23
C ILE A 371 -4.38 -12.60 2.35
N LYS A 372 -5.06 -13.37 3.20
CA LYS A 372 -6.52 -13.30 3.42
C LYS A 372 -6.83 -12.67 4.78
N ASN A 373 -8.08 -12.24 4.95
CA ASN A 373 -8.59 -11.60 6.18
C ASN A 373 -7.86 -10.30 6.56
N VAL A 374 -7.43 -9.53 5.56
CA VAL A 374 -6.84 -8.21 5.74
C VAL A 374 -7.97 -7.19 5.91
N ALA A 375 -8.09 -6.62 7.10
CA ALA A 375 -8.99 -5.50 7.37
C ALA A 375 -8.60 -4.27 6.52
N ALA A 376 -9.51 -3.31 6.38
CA ALA A 376 -9.18 -2.08 5.64
C ALA A 376 -8.10 -1.29 6.38
N GLY A 377 -6.97 -1.04 5.73
CA GLY A 377 -5.88 -0.24 6.28
C GLY A 377 -6.16 1.26 6.24
N GLU A 378 -5.47 2.06 7.04
CA GLU A 378 -5.58 3.51 6.93
C GLU A 378 -5.05 4.01 5.56
N ILE A 379 -5.79 4.90 4.89
CA ILE A 379 -5.36 5.53 3.63
C ILE A 379 -4.91 6.96 3.93
N SER A 380 -3.63 7.14 4.26
CA SER A 380 -3.00 8.44 4.51
C SER A 380 -1.53 8.44 4.07
N ALA A 381 -0.90 9.62 3.96
CA ALA A 381 0.48 9.75 3.50
C ALA A 381 1.52 9.12 4.47
N THR A 382 1.13 8.85 5.72
CA THR A 382 2.00 8.29 6.76
C THR A 382 1.65 6.84 7.13
N SER A 383 0.58 6.28 6.57
CA SER A 383 0.13 4.91 6.87
C SER A 383 1.13 3.87 6.38
N THR A 384 1.36 2.83 7.18
CA THR A 384 2.13 1.63 6.84
C THR A 384 1.27 0.36 6.84
N ASP A 385 -0.06 0.53 6.78
CA ASP A 385 -1.00 -0.59 6.78
C ASP A 385 -1.08 -1.27 5.41
N ALA A 386 -1.38 -2.57 5.42
CA ALA A 386 -1.74 -3.27 4.19
C ALA A 386 -3.12 -2.81 3.69
N VAL A 387 -3.21 -2.48 2.41
CA VAL A 387 -4.50 -2.21 1.74
C VAL A 387 -5.13 -3.51 1.25
N ASN A 388 -6.44 -3.65 1.43
CA ASN A 388 -7.17 -4.82 0.95
C ASN A 388 -7.84 -4.56 -0.41
N GLY A 389 -8.41 -5.61 -1.01
CA GLY A 389 -9.03 -5.54 -2.34
C GLY A 389 -10.27 -4.63 -2.42
N SER A 390 -11.04 -4.44 -1.34
CA SER A 390 -12.22 -3.57 -1.38
C SER A 390 -11.84 -2.09 -1.38
N GLN A 391 -10.74 -1.72 -0.72
CA GLN A 391 -10.20 -0.35 -0.77
C GLN A 391 -9.72 0.01 -2.17
N LEU A 392 -8.93 -0.86 -2.80
CA LEU A 392 -8.47 -0.65 -4.18
C LEU A 392 -9.65 -0.62 -5.16
N PHE A 393 -10.64 -1.49 -4.96
CA PHE A 393 -11.86 -1.50 -5.77
C PHE A 393 -12.67 -0.20 -5.63
N SER A 394 -12.76 0.37 -4.42
CA SER A 394 -13.41 1.67 -4.21
C SER A 394 -12.74 2.78 -5.00
N VAL A 395 -11.40 2.87 -4.94
CA VAL A 395 -10.62 3.87 -5.70
C VAL A 395 -10.79 3.66 -7.21
N ALA A 396 -10.73 2.41 -7.69
CA ALA A 396 -10.95 2.09 -9.09
C ALA A 396 -12.35 2.50 -9.57
N LYS A 397 -13.38 2.28 -8.73
CA LYS A 397 -14.76 2.68 -9.03
C LYS A 397 -14.92 4.20 -9.06
N ASP A 398 -14.31 4.92 -8.12
CA ASP A 398 -14.37 6.39 -8.10
C ASP A 398 -13.65 6.99 -9.32
N LEU A 399 -12.51 6.41 -9.72
CA LEU A 399 -11.81 6.81 -10.95
C LEU A 399 -12.66 6.53 -12.20
N GLN A 400 -13.30 5.36 -12.28
CA GLN A 400 -14.20 5.03 -13.38
C GLN A 400 -15.34 6.06 -13.47
N ASN A 401 -15.96 6.41 -12.34
CA ASN A 401 -16.99 7.44 -12.29
C ASN A 401 -16.48 8.81 -12.78
N GLN A 402 -15.23 9.19 -12.46
CA GLN A 402 -14.64 10.43 -12.95
C GLN A 402 -14.43 10.42 -14.47
N ILE A 403 -13.97 9.30 -15.02
CA ILE A 403 -13.79 9.12 -16.47
C ILE A 403 -15.14 9.22 -17.19
N ASP A 404 -16.14 8.50 -16.70
CA ASP A 404 -17.48 8.43 -17.29
C ASP A 404 -18.21 9.78 -17.26
N ASN A 405 -17.92 10.63 -16.27
CA ASN A 405 -18.56 11.94 -16.13
C ASN A 405 -17.82 13.08 -16.88
N SER A 406 -16.51 13.00 -17.06
CA SER A 406 -15.71 14.13 -17.57
C SER A 406 -15.75 14.30 -19.10
N THR A 407 -15.71 13.20 -19.86
CA THR A 407 -15.61 13.28 -21.34
C THR A 407 -16.98 13.17 -22.02
N PRO A 408 -17.85 12.20 -21.66
CA PRO A 408 -19.20 12.14 -22.17
C PRO A 408 -20.08 13.30 -21.71
N GLY A 409 -19.97 13.77 -20.47
CA GLY A 409 -20.86 14.80 -19.92
C GLY A 409 -20.81 16.13 -20.68
N THR A 410 -19.61 16.69 -20.85
CA THR A 410 -19.44 17.97 -21.57
C THR A 410 -19.73 17.83 -23.06
N ILE A 411 -19.30 16.72 -23.69
CA ILE A 411 -19.59 16.47 -25.11
C ILE A 411 -21.09 16.27 -25.32
N ASN A 412 -21.77 15.48 -24.47
CA ASN A 412 -23.21 15.26 -24.56
C ASN A 412 -24.00 16.54 -24.31
N ASN A 413 -23.56 17.40 -23.39
CA ASN A 413 -24.17 18.71 -23.19
C ASN A 413 -24.00 19.60 -24.42
N ASN A 414 -22.81 19.63 -25.02
CA ASN A 414 -22.55 20.37 -26.25
C ASN A 414 -23.36 19.81 -27.43
N ILE A 415 -23.45 18.49 -27.58
CA ILE A 415 -24.27 17.83 -28.60
C ILE A 415 -25.75 18.15 -28.37
N THR A 416 -26.26 18.09 -27.13
CA THR A 416 -27.66 18.41 -26.82
C THR A 416 -27.96 19.88 -27.14
N ASN A 417 -27.08 20.81 -26.76
CA ASN A 417 -27.21 22.22 -27.11
C ASN A 417 -27.17 22.44 -28.62
N LEU A 418 -26.30 21.72 -29.34
CA LEU A 418 -26.22 21.78 -30.79
C LEU A 418 -27.50 21.22 -31.42
N THR A 419 -27.98 20.06 -30.99
CA THR A 419 -29.23 19.44 -31.46
C THR A 419 -30.42 20.37 -31.26
N ASN A 420 -30.54 21.01 -30.10
CA ASN A 420 -31.59 22.00 -29.84
C ASN A 420 -31.47 23.20 -30.78
N ARG A 421 -30.26 23.77 -30.94
CA ARG A 421 -30.03 24.91 -31.83
C ARG A 421 -30.29 24.56 -33.30
N VAL A 422 -29.94 23.34 -33.72
CA VAL A 422 -30.24 22.82 -35.06
C VAL A 422 -31.75 22.69 -35.24
N GLY A 423 -32.47 22.14 -34.26
CA GLY A 423 -33.94 22.07 -34.28
C GLY A 423 -34.61 23.46 -34.38
N ASP A 424 -34.11 24.45 -33.64
CA ASP A 424 -34.60 25.84 -33.73
C ASP A 424 -34.34 26.45 -35.12
N ILE A 425 -33.17 26.17 -35.71
CA ILE A 425 -32.82 26.59 -37.07
C ILE A 425 -33.76 25.93 -38.08
N GLU A 426 -34.01 24.62 -37.98
CA GLU A 426 -34.94 23.90 -38.86
C GLU A 426 -36.34 24.50 -38.80
N GLN A 427 -36.86 24.78 -37.60
CA GLN A 427 -38.16 25.43 -37.44
C GLN A 427 -38.18 26.83 -38.07
N ARG A 428 -37.13 27.62 -37.88
CA ARG A 428 -37.01 28.95 -38.47
C ARG A 428 -36.93 28.89 -40.00
N VAL A 429 -36.16 27.96 -40.56
CA VAL A 429 -36.07 27.75 -42.01
C VAL A 429 -37.42 27.33 -42.58
N ASN A 430 -38.13 26.43 -41.92
CA ASN A 430 -39.47 26.01 -42.36
C ASN A 430 -40.46 27.19 -42.36
N LYS A 431 -40.47 28.00 -41.29
CA LYS A 431 -41.27 29.23 -41.22
C LYS A 431 -40.87 30.24 -42.29
N VAL A 432 -39.57 30.35 -42.59
CA VAL A 432 -39.07 31.23 -43.65
C VAL A 432 -39.58 30.76 -45.01
N GLY A 433 -39.41 29.48 -45.35
CA GLY A 433 -39.91 28.90 -46.60
C GLY A 433 -41.42 29.07 -46.77
N ALA A 434 -42.21 28.81 -45.72
CA ALA A 434 -43.66 29.00 -45.76
C ALA A 434 -44.04 30.48 -45.96
N GLY A 435 -43.33 31.41 -45.30
CA GLY A 435 -43.55 32.84 -45.47
C GLY A 435 -43.18 33.35 -46.86
N SER A 436 -42.07 32.87 -47.42
CA SER A 436 -41.68 33.19 -48.79
C SER A 436 -42.68 32.65 -49.82
N ALA A 437 -43.21 31.43 -49.62
CA ALA A 437 -44.27 30.88 -50.46
C ALA A 437 -45.58 31.71 -50.36
N ALA A 438 -45.93 32.18 -49.16
CA ALA A 438 -47.10 33.03 -48.95
C ALA A 438 -46.95 34.39 -49.67
N LEU A 439 -45.76 34.99 -49.62
CA LEU A 439 -45.46 36.23 -50.34
C LEU A 439 -45.46 36.04 -51.86
N ALA A 440 -44.99 34.89 -52.36
CA ALA A 440 -45.00 34.57 -53.78
C ALA A 440 -46.43 34.36 -54.33
N ALA A 441 -47.37 33.94 -53.49
CA ALA A 441 -48.78 33.82 -53.85
C ALA A 441 -49.51 35.17 -53.95
N LEU A 442 -48.87 36.29 -53.60
CA LEU A 442 -49.47 37.62 -53.70
C LEU A 442 -49.48 38.10 -55.15
N HIS A 443 -50.63 37.95 -55.80
CA HIS A 443 -50.86 38.45 -57.15
C HIS A 443 -51.88 39.60 -57.16
N PRO A 444 -51.53 40.74 -57.78
CA PRO A 444 -52.48 41.82 -57.97
C PRO A 444 -53.47 41.50 -59.09
N LEU A 445 -54.70 41.99 -58.96
CA LEU A 445 -55.72 41.97 -60.03
C LEU A 445 -55.30 42.84 -61.23
N ASP A 446 -56.00 42.67 -62.35
CA ASP A 446 -55.78 43.48 -63.55
C ASP A 446 -56.00 44.97 -63.29
N PHE A 447 -55.37 45.82 -64.09
CA PHE A 447 -55.41 47.27 -63.90
C PHE A 447 -56.83 47.81 -64.12
N ASN A 448 -57.32 48.60 -63.15
CA ASN A 448 -58.57 49.35 -63.25
C ASN A 448 -58.25 50.86 -63.11
N PRO A 449 -58.62 51.74 -64.07
CA PRO A 449 -58.32 53.17 -64.00
C PRO A 449 -58.96 53.91 -62.83
N ASP A 450 -60.06 53.40 -62.27
CA ASP A 450 -60.75 54.01 -61.11
C ASP A 450 -60.14 53.58 -59.76
N ASP A 451 -59.44 52.43 -59.69
CA ASP A 451 -58.87 51.85 -58.46
C ASP A 451 -57.35 51.63 -58.57
N LYS A 452 -56.56 52.54 -57.99
CA LYS A 452 -55.09 52.50 -58.06
C LYS A 452 -54.42 51.61 -57.01
N TRP A 453 -55.18 51.13 -56.03
CA TRP A 453 -54.71 50.28 -54.94
C TRP A 453 -55.32 48.89 -55.03
N THR A 454 -54.51 47.85 -54.85
CA THR A 454 -54.98 46.46 -54.74
C THR A 454 -54.39 45.84 -53.48
N VAL A 455 -55.19 45.14 -52.71
CA VAL A 455 -54.72 44.34 -51.56
C VAL A 455 -54.87 42.88 -51.92
N ALA A 456 -53.83 42.08 -51.70
CA ALA A 456 -53.86 40.64 -51.88
C ALA A 456 -53.53 39.94 -50.57
N ALA A 457 -54.08 38.75 -50.38
CA ALA A 457 -53.73 37.85 -49.31
C ALA A 457 -53.19 36.55 -49.93
N GLY A 458 -52.07 36.08 -49.39
CA GLY A 458 -51.40 34.86 -49.83
C GLY A 458 -51.28 33.89 -48.67
N TYR A 459 -51.30 32.59 -48.99
CA TYR A 459 -51.05 31.53 -48.02
C TYR A 459 -49.92 30.65 -48.54
N GLY A 460 -49.02 30.27 -47.65
CA GLY A 460 -47.83 29.49 -47.99
C GLY A 460 -47.61 28.38 -46.97
N HIS A 461 -47.25 27.22 -47.50
CA HIS A 461 -46.93 26.03 -46.72
C HIS A 461 -45.57 25.51 -47.17
N TYR A 462 -44.71 25.19 -46.21
CA TYR A 462 -43.41 24.54 -46.48
C TYR A 462 -43.07 23.59 -45.34
N HIS A 463 -42.87 22.32 -45.68
CA HIS A 463 -42.68 21.24 -44.71
C HIS A 463 -43.76 21.26 -43.61
N ASN A 464 -43.40 21.49 -42.35
CA ASN A 464 -44.35 21.49 -41.22
C ASN A 464 -44.66 22.91 -40.72
N ALA A 465 -44.54 23.92 -41.58
CA ALA A 465 -44.82 25.32 -41.24
C ALA A 465 -45.81 25.95 -42.22
N ASN A 466 -46.65 26.83 -41.67
CA ASN A 466 -47.66 27.59 -42.39
C ASN A 466 -47.39 29.09 -42.19
N SER A 467 -47.68 29.89 -43.21
CA SER A 467 -47.64 31.34 -43.12
C SER A 467 -48.75 31.95 -43.97
N ALA A 468 -49.29 33.07 -43.52
CA ALA A 468 -50.09 33.95 -44.37
C ALA A 468 -49.25 35.17 -44.74
N ALA A 469 -49.62 35.84 -45.82
CA ALA A 469 -49.05 37.10 -46.24
C ALA A 469 -50.14 38.06 -46.69
N LEU A 470 -49.88 39.35 -46.49
CA LEU A 470 -50.73 40.43 -46.95
C LEU A 470 -49.87 41.37 -47.78
N GLY A 471 -50.33 41.70 -48.97
CA GLY A 471 -49.66 42.59 -49.91
C GLY A 471 -50.54 43.75 -50.31
N ALA A 472 -49.95 44.92 -50.46
CA ALA A 472 -50.55 46.09 -51.08
C ALA A 472 -49.78 46.44 -52.35
N PHE A 473 -50.52 46.69 -53.41
CA PHE A 473 -50.01 47.01 -54.74
C PHE A 473 -50.58 48.35 -55.16
N TYR A 474 -49.72 49.26 -55.62
CA TYR A 474 -50.11 50.57 -56.13
C TYR A 474 -49.71 50.69 -57.59
N ARG A 475 -50.70 50.90 -58.47
CA ARG A 475 -50.49 51.09 -59.92
C ARG A 475 -50.89 52.51 -60.31
N PRO A 476 -49.95 53.46 -60.41
CA PRO A 476 -50.31 54.81 -60.87
C PRO A 476 -50.82 54.80 -62.32
N ASN A 477 -50.25 53.95 -63.18
CA ASN A 477 -50.56 53.79 -64.61
C ASN A 477 -50.53 52.29 -65.01
N GLU A 478 -50.96 51.93 -66.24
CA GLU A 478 -50.94 50.55 -66.77
C GLU A 478 -49.53 49.90 -66.81
N ASP A 479 -48.48 50.71 -66.87
CA ASP A 479 -47.12 50.28 -67.15
C ASP A 479 -46.21 50.25 -65.92
N THR A 480 -46.68 50.69 -64.74
CA THR A 480 -45.86 50.75 -63.51
C THR A 480 -46.66 50.26 -62.31
N MET A 481 -46.03 49.42 -61.50
CA MET A 481 -46.59 48.91 -60.25
C MET A 481 -45.54 48.97 -59.15
N PHE A 482 -45.93 49.51 -57.99
CA PHE A 482 -45.22 49.35 -56.74
C PHE A 482 -45.91 48.27 -55.92
N SER A 483 -45.14 47.40 -55.28
CA SER A 483 -45.65 46.36 -54.39
C SER A 483 -44.96 46.40 -53.05
N ILE A 484 -45.70 46.14 -51.99
CA ILE A 484 -45.19 45.88 -50.65
C ILE A 484 -45.98 44.74 -50.04
N GLY A 485 -45.30 43.79 -49.39
CA GLY A 485 -45.95 42.67 -48.74
C GLY A 485 -45.25 42.28 -47.45
N SER A 486 -46.02 41.71 -46.53
CA SER A 486 -45.53 41.23 -45.25
C SER A 486 -46.18 39.89 -44.91
N THR A 487 -45.41 38.99 -44.29
CA THR A 487 -45.97 37.76 -43.73
C THR A 487 -46.51 37.98 -42.33
N VAL A 488 -47.57 37.24 -41.99
CA VAL A 488 -48.22 37.24 -40.67
C VAL A 488 -48.55 35.82 -40.24
N GLY A 489 -48.53 35.58 -38.93
CA GLY A 489 -49.01 34.32 -38.32
C GLY A 489 -47.96 33.22 -38.04
N ASN A 490 -46.69 33.38 -38.44
CA ASN A 490 -45.65 32.35 -38.24
C ASN A 490 -44.57 32.73 -37.19
N GLY A 491 -44.71 33.87 -36.50
CA GLY A 491 -43.79 34.35 -35.45
C GLY A 491 -42.47 34.96 -35.95
N ASN A 492 -42.19 34.89 -37.26
CA ASN A 492 -40.99 35.44 -37.90
C ASN A 492 -41.44 36.25 -39.14
N PRO A 493 -41.85 37.52 -38.97
CA PRO A 493 -42.36 38.32 -40.08
C PRO A 493 -41.27 38.57 -41.13
N GLN A 494 -41.63 38.36 -42.39
CA GLN A 494 -40.83 38.70 -43.57
C GLN A 494 -41.49 39.86 -44.29
N LEU A 495 -40.69 40.66 -44.99
CA LEU A 495 -41.15 41.85 -45.70
C LEU A 495 -40.53 41.88 -47.10
N ASN A 496 -41.34 42.12 -48.12
CA ASN A 496 -40.88 42.33 -49.48
C ASN A 496 -41.40 43.67 -50.03
N ALA A 497 -40.64 44.27 -50.94
CA ALA A 497 -41.05 45.45 -51.70
C ALA A 497 -40.45 45.37 -53.11
N GLY A 498 -41.18 45.83 -54.11
CA GLY A 498 -40.76 45.73 -55.50
C GLY A 498 -41.38 46.78 -56.39
N VAL A 499 -40.77 46.99 -57.56
CA VAL A 499 -41.28 47.82 -58.64
C VAL A 499 -41.29 46.98 -59.92
N SER A 500 -42.42 46.94 -60.61
CA SER A 500 -42.59 46.24 -61.87
C SER A 500 -42.91 47.23 -62.97
N ILE A 501 -42.24 47.10 -64.11
CA ILE A 501 -42.41 47.97 -65.29
C ILE A 501 -42.69 47.08 -66.50
N ARG A 502 -43.72 47.41 -67.30
CA ARG A 502 -44.07 46.68 -68.53
C ARG A 502 -43.39 47.32 -69.74
N LEU A 503 -42.72 46.52 -70.59
CA LEU A 503 -41.96 47.00 -71.76
C LEU A 503 -42.40 46.22 -73.03
N GLY A 504 -43.11 46.84 -73.98
CA GLY A 504 -43.54 46.19 -75.23
C GLY A 504 -44.53 46.99 -76.11
N LYS A 505 -44.70 46.59 -77.38
CA LYS A 505 -45.64 47.22 -78.35
C LYS A 505 -47.07 46.74 -78.16
N ARG A 506 -48.02 47.68 -78.14
CA ARG A 506 -49.48 47.47 -78.04
C ARG A 506 -50.00 46.76 -79.30
N ALA A 507 -50.72 45.65 -79.13
CA ALA A 507 -51.54 45.05 -80.19
C ALA A 507 -53.00 45.53 -80.02
N PRO A 508 -53.70 45.98 -81.09
CA PRO A 508 -55.01 46.59 -80.97
C PRO A 508 -56.12 45.54 -81.15
N GLU A 509 -56.47 44.80 -80.11
CA GLU A 509 -57.76 44.10 -80.07
C GLU A 509 -58.28 43.98 -78.64
N SER A 510 -59.25 44.83 -78.29
CA SER A 510 -60.42 44.41 -77.52
C SER A 510 -61.54 45.43 -77.74
N ARG A 511 -62.38 45.14 -78.74
CA ARG A 511 -63.67 45.80 -78.96
C ARG A 511 -64.63 45.34 -77.86
N SER A 512 -65.31 46.24 -77.13
CA SER A 512 -66.68 45.96 -76.69
C SER A 512 -67.43 47.19 -76.13
N ARG A 513 -68.35 47.70 -76.95
CA ARG A 513 -69.73 48.11 -76.58
C ARG A 513 -69.99 49.36 -75.72
N VAL A 514 -69.37 50.52 -75.97
CA VAL A 514 -70.07 51.82 -75.71
C VAL A 514 -69.73 52.90 -76.75
N ALA A 515 -69.33 52.50 -77.96
CA ALA A 515 -69.14 53.38 -79.10
C ALA A 515 -70.21 53.08 -80.16
N MET A 516 -71.46 53.42 -79.87
CA MET A 516 -72.50 53.58 -80.88
C MET A 516 -73.63 54.42 -80.28
N GLY A 517 -73.44 55.74 -80.32
CA GLY A 517 -74.36 56.69 -79.71
C GLY A 517 -73.98 58.12 -80.05
N ARG A 518 -74.16 58.47 -81.33
CA ARG A 518 -74.11 59.82 -81.92
C ARG A 518 -72.77 60.35 -82.39
N GLU A 519 -72.44 59.86 -83.57
CA GLU A 519 -72.12 60.66 -84.76
C GLU A 519 -72.74 62.07 -84.78
N ILE A 520 -71.90 63.08 -85.06
CA ILE A 520 -71.81 63.79 -86.36
C ILE A 520 -73.03 64.66 -86.68
N ALA A 521 -72.97 65.89 -86.18
CA ALA A 521 -73.15 67.11 -86.97
C ALA A 521 -72.06 68.05 -86.40
N GLU A 522 -70.91 68.24 -87.05
CA GLU A 522 -70.78 69.00 -88.30
C GLU A 522 -71.62 70.29 -88.18
N LEU A 523 -71.07 71.49 -88.16
CA LEU A 523 -70.10 71.97 -89.12
C LEU A 523 -69.53 73.31 -88.64
N ASN A 524 -68.22 73.41 -88.83
CA ASN A 524 -67.42 74.61 -88.93
C ASN A 524 -68.15 75.88 -89.41
N ALA A 525 -68.11 76.93 -88.60
CA ALA A 525 -67.75 78.27 -89.06
C ALA A 525 -67.31 79.10 -87.85
N ARG A 526 -66.18 79.79 -87.86
CA ARG A 526 -65.07 79.87 -88.80
C ARG A 526 -64.07 80.79 -88.11
N LEU A 527 -62.79 80.48 -88.27
CA LEU A 527 -61.75 81.43 -88.68
C LEU A 527 -61.91 82.86 -88.16
N GLN A 528 -61.04 83.24 -87.24
CA GLN A 528 -59.87 84.06 -87.58
C GLN A 528 -59.01 84.12 -86.33
N ASP A 529 -57.86 83.44 -86.39
CA ASP A 529 -56.59 84.11 -86.72
C ASP A 529 -55.90 84.40 -85.37
N ILE A 530 -54.99 83.52 -84.97
CA ILE A 530 -53.58 83.62 -85.35
C ILE A 530 -53.00 84.91 -84.78
N GLU A 531 -52.75 84.86 -83.47
CA GLU A 531 -51.67 85.56 -82.78
C GLU A 531 -51.50 84.78 -81.48
N ASN A 532 -50.89 83.60 -81.49
CA ASN A 532 -49.45 83.53 -81.32
C ASN A 532 -48.92 82.21 -81.85
N LYS A 533 -48.95 82.11 -83.18
CA LYS A 533 -48.17 81.14 -83.92
C LYS A 533 -46.75 81.68 -84.05
N TYR A 534 -45.94 81.62 -83.00
CA TYR A 534 -44.50 81.80 -83.17
C TYR A 534 -43.74 81.21 -82.00
N ASN A 535 -42.64 80.55 -82.33
CA ASN A 535 -41.75 79.80 -81.46
C ASN A 535 -42.24 78.38 -81.20
N ASN A 536 -42.25 77.58 -82.25
CA ASN A 536 -41.10 76.74 -82.62
C ASN A 536 -40.88 75.67 -81.55
N LEU A 537 -41.25 74.43 -81.87
CA LEU A 537 -40.41 73.54 -82.67
C LEU A 537 -39.12 73.19 -81.94
N LEU A 538 -38.95 71.87 -81.79
CA LEU A 538 -37.72 71.15 -81.53
C LEU A 538 -37.40 70.93 -80.04
N GLN A 539 -37.91 69.79 -79.54
CA GLN A 539 -37.07 68.65 -79.19
C GLN A 539 -35.58 68.99 -79.02
N VAL A 540 -35.05 68.82 -77.80
CA VAL A 540 -33.80 68.10 -77.53
C VAL A 540 -33.43 68.08 -76.02
N LEU A 541 -33.39 66.84 -75.49
CA LEU A 541 -32.43 66.22 -74.54
C LEU A 541 -32.27 66.70 -73.06
N ASN A 542 -32.59 65.75 -72.15
CA ASN A 542 -31.89 65.29 -70.92
C ASN A 542 -31.56 66.27 -69.76
N PRO A 543 -31.22 65.81 -68.53
CA PRO A 543 -31.75 64.72 -67.68
C PRO A 543 -31.97 65.19 -66.19
N HIS A 544 -32.56 64.33 -65.33
CA HIS A 544 -32.60 64.39 -63.84
C HIS A 544 -32.99 65.72 -63.15
N ALA A 545 -34.21 65.81 -62.61
CA ALA A 545 -34.65 66.87 -61.69
C ALA A 545 -35.32 66.22 -60.46
N ILE A 546 -34.82 66.44 -59.24
CA ILE A 546 -35.30 67.50 -58.32
C ILE A 546 -36.83 67.50 -58.27
N ASP A 547 -37.41 66.92 -57.21
CA ASP A 547 -38.84 66.96 -56.93
C ASP A 547 -39.27 68.44 -56.70
N PRO A 548 -40.08 69.04 -57.60
CA PRO A 548 -40.46 70.45 -57.52
C PRO A 548 -41.45 70.76 -56.39
N SER A 549 -41.94 69.75 -55.66
CA SER A 549 -43.00 69.91 -54.66
C SER A 549 -42.52 70.33 -53.26
N LYS A 550 -41.20 70.33 -53.01
CA LYS A 550 -40.63 70.80 -51.74
C LYS A 550 -40.07 72.21 -51.87
N THR A 551 -40.61 73.15 -51.10
CA THR A 551 -40.12 74.53 -51.02
C THR A 551 -39.83 74.92 -49.58
N ALA A 552 -38.73 75.65 -49.36
CA ALA A 552 -38.44 76.35 -48.10
C ALA A 552 -38.35 77.85 -48.42
N GLU A 553 -39.07 78.69 -47.68
CA GLU A 553 -39.09 80.14 -47.91
C GLU A 553 -38.01 80.85 -47.06
N PHE A 554 -37.22 81.72 -47.68
CA PHE A 554 -36.32 82.64 -46.98
C PHE A 554 -36.95 84.05 -46.95
N PRO A 555 -36.94 84.76 -45.81
CA PRO A 555 -37.64 86.04 -45.66
C PRO A 555 -37.10 87.19 -46.52
N ASP A 556 -35.84 87.10 -46.96
CA ASP A 556 -35.10 88.17 -47.65
C ASP A 556 -35.08 88.04 -49.18
N VAL A 557 -35.69 86.99 -49.73
CA VAL A 557 -35.90 86.82 -51.17
C VAL A 557 -37.40 86.89 -51.42
N PRO A 558 -37.96 88.02 -51.90
CA PRO A 558 -39.39 88.14 -52.15
C PRO A 558 -39.84 87.32 -53.36
N ARG A 559 -41.12 86.91 -53.41
CA ARG A 559 -41.72 86.10 -54.50
C ARG A 559 -41.53 86.66 -55.91
N ASN A 560 -41.25 87.96 -56.03
CA ASN A 560 -41.01 88.65 -57.29
C ASN A 560 -39.52 88.69 -57.71
N HIS A 561 -38.60 88.19 -56.87
CA HIS A 561 -37.19 88.13 -57.21
C HIS A 561 -36.97 87.05 -58.26
N TRP A 562 -36.18 87.37 -59.29
CA TRP A 562 -35.99 86.52 -60.46
C TRP A 562 -35.47 85.12 -60.11
N ALA A 563 -34.68 84.99 -59.04
CA ALA A 563 -34.14 83.73 -58.55
C ALA A 563 -35.01 83.01 -57.48
N TYR A 564 -36.14 83.59 -57.06
CA TYR A 564 -36.96 83.09 -55.93
C TYR A 564 -37.41 81.62 -56.11
N GLN A 565 -37.92 81.25 -57.29
CA GLN A 565 -38.36 79.88 -57.55
C GLN A 565 -37.21 78.86 -57.51
N TYR A 566 -36.01 79.25 -57.95
CA TYR A 566 -34.85 78.36 -57.96
C TYR A 566 -34.26 78.18 -56.56
N ILE A 567 -34.13 79.27 -55.80
CA ILE A 567 -33.61 79.25 -54.42
C ILE A 567 -34.55 78.46 -53.50
N SER A 568 -35.87 78.68 -53.61
CA SER A 568 -36.86 77.96 -52.79
C SER A 568 -36.94 76.46 -53.09
N GLN A 569 -36.75 76.04 -54.35
CA GLN A 569 -36.70 74.63 -54.76
C GLN A 569 -35.39 73.93 -54.35
N LEU A 570 -34.25 74.63 -54.42
CA LEU A 570 -32.96 74.08 -54.00
C LEU A 570 -32.85 73.99 -52.46
N ALA A 571 -33.47 74.93 -51.75
CA ALA A 571 -33.55 74.92 -50.30
C ALA A 571 -34.54 73.87 -49.77
N GLY A 572 -35.71 73.71 -50.41
CA GLY A 572 -36.69 72.68 -50.06
C GLY A 572 -36.18 71.25 -50.27
N ASN A 573 -35.20 71.07 -51.16
CA ASN A 573 -34.50 69.81 -51.39
C ASN A 573 -33.18 69.67 -50.60
N GLY A 574 -32.89 70.60 -49.68
CA GLY A 574 -31.78 70.51 -48.72
C GLY A 574 -30.37 70.70 -49.31
N ILE A 575 -30.28 71.14 -50.58
CA ILE A 575 -29.01 71.37 -51.29
C ILE A 575 -28.42 72.74 -50.92
N LEU A 576 -29.31 73.69 -50.58
CA LEU A 576 -28.97 75.07 -50.25
C LEU A 576 -29.51 75.40 -48.85
N VAL A 577 -28.66 75.92 -47.97
CA VAL A 577 -29.05 76.40 -46.63
C VAL A 577 -28.56 77.83 -46.53
N GLY A 578 -29.45 78.75 -46.19
CA GLY A 578 -29.11 80.16 -46.01
C GLY A 578 -28.09 80.37 -44.89
N TYR A 579 -27.73 81.63 -44.67
CA TYR A 579 -26.84 82.01 -43.58
C TYR A 579 -27.49 81.68 -42.22
N PRO A 580 -26.70 81.52 -41.14
CA PRO A 580 -27.21 81.22 -39.80
C PRO A 580 -28.20 82.25 -39.22
N ASP A 581 -28.28 83.44 -39.82
CA ASP A 581 -29.23 84.51 -39.51
C ASP A 581 -30.62 84.32 -40.19
N GLY A 582 -30.80 83.25 -40.97
CA GLY A 582 -32.06 82.88 -41.63
C GLY A 582 -32.27 83.51 -43.01
N THR A 583 -31.27 84.22 -43.56
CA THR A 583 -31.34 84.92 -44.85
C THR A 583 -30.52 84.22 -45.94
N PHE A 584 -30.81 84.47 -47.23
CA PHE A 584 -30.08 83.90 -48.37
C PHE A 584 -29.14 84.91 -49.08
N LYS A 585 -29.45 86.21 -49.05
CA LYS A 585 -28.69 87.34 -49.65
C LYS A 585 -28.52 87.22 -51.18
N GLY A 586 -29.63 87.03 -51.89
CA GLY A 586 -29.68 86.62 -53.30
C GLY A 586 -29.03 87.53 -54.35
N ASP A 587 -28.75 88.81 -54.05
CA ASP A 587 -28.06 89.74 -54.96
C ASP A 587 -26.56 89.90 -54.66
N ALA A 588 -26.04 89.26 -53.60
CA ALA A 588 -24.63 89.30 -53.26
C ALA A 588 -23.81 88.29 -54.07
N THR A 589 -22.61 88.67 -54.50
CA THR A 589 -21.70 87.76 -55.22
C THR A 589 -21.21 86.65 -54.29
N MET A 590 -21.52 85.39 -54.63
CA MET A 590 -21.17 84.20 -53.85
C MET A 590 -19.66 83.91 -53.88
N THR A 591 -19.11 83.49 -52.75
CA THR A 591 -17.70 83.10 -52.65
C THR A 591 -17.47 81.68 -53.17
N ARG A 592 -16.24 81.37 -53.59
CA ARG A 592 -15.87 80.04 -54.12
C ARG A 592 -16.10 78.90 -53.11
N TYR A 593 -15.97 79.16 -51.80
CA TYR A 593 -16.22 78.17 -50.75
C TYR A 593 -17.71 77.87 -50.52
N GLU A 594 -18.59 78.87 -50.67
CA GLU A 594 -20.04 78.69 -50.55
C GLU A 594 -20.58 77.87 -51.73
N PHE A 595 -20.08 78.15 -52.94
CA PHE A 595 -20.41 77.35 -54.11
C PHE A 595 -19.91 75.91 -53.97
N ALA A 596 -18.68 75.70 -53.49
CA ALA A 596 -18.14 74.36 -53.25
C ALA A 596 -18.95 73.57 -52.19
N THR A 597 -19.53 74.25 -51.20
CA THR A 597 -20.40 73.62 -50.18
C THR A 597 -21.75 73.20 -50.76
N MET A 598 -22.33 74.00 -51.66
CA MET A 598 -23.54 73.62 -52.40
C MET A 598 -23.28 72.42 -53.32
N LEU A 599 -22.13 72.41 -53.99
CA LEU A 599 -21.70 71.30 -54.84
C LEU A 599 -21.51 70.01 -54.02
N TYR A 600 -20.88 70.10 -52.85
CA TYR A 600 -20.70 68.97 -51.92
C TYR A 600 -22.03 68.36 -51.45
N ARG A 601 -23.03 69.20 -51.14
CA ARG A 601 -24.37 68.73 -50.70
C ARG A 601 -25.19 68.15 -51.84
N ALA A 602 -25.09 68.71 -53.04
CA ALA A 602 -25.70 68.13 -54.23
C ALA A 602 -25.15 66.72 -54.49
N LEU A 603 -23.84 66.50 -54.29
CA LEU A 603 -23.20 65.17 -54.41
C LEU A 603 -23.62 64.20 -53.29
N GLN A 604 -23.78 64.64 -52.04
CA GLN A 604 -24.33 63.79 -50.98
C GLN A 604 -25.80 63.41 -51.20
N ASN A 605 -26.59 64.30 -51.81
CA ASN A 605 -28.01 64.05 -52.12
C ASN A 605 -28.21 63.35 -53.49
N GLY A 606 -27.15 62.76 -54.05
CA GLY A 606 -27.23 61.84 -55.18
C GLY A 606 -27.34 62.48 -56.56
N ALA A 607 -26.87 63.73 -56.73
CA ALA A 607 -26.80 64.35 -58.05
C ALA A 607 -25.88 63.51 -58.98
N PRO A 608 -26.33 63.18 -60.21
CA PRO A 608 -25.55 62.35 -61.13
C PRO A 608 -24.26 63.07 -61.56
N ILE A 609 -23.13 62.36 -61.51
CA ILE A 609 -21.82 62.89 -61.93
C ILE A 609 -21.75 62.83 -63.45
N ASP A 610 -22.07 63.93 -64.12
CA ASP A 610 -21.82 64.13 -65.55
C ASP A 610 -20.43 64.72 -65.81
N ASP A 611 -20.03 64.86 -67.07
CA ASP A 611 -18.69 65.33 -67.45
C ASP A 611 -18.40 66.79 -67.04
N ASN A 612 -19.43 67.60 -66.75
CA ASN A 612 -19.29 68.98 -66.26
C ASN A 612 -19.17 68.99 -64.73
N MET A 613 -19.94 68.16 -64.03
CA MET A 613 -19.86 67.93 -62.59
C MET A 613 -18.51 67.33 -62.19
N ARG A 614 -17.94 66.44 -63.03
CA ARG A 614 -16.59 65.89 -62.84
C ARG A 614 -15.51 66.97 -62.99
N ARG A 615 -15.66 67.87 -63.98
CA ARG A 615 -14.77 69.03 -64.16
C ARG A 615 -14.84 70.01 -62.99
N ALA A 616 -16.04 70.26 -62.46
CA ALA A 616 -16.24 71.07 -61.27
C ALA A 616 -15.68 70.41 -60.00
N MET A 617 -15.77 69.09 -59.85
CA MET A 617 -15.13 68.34 -58.76
C MET A 617 -13.60 68.44 -58.80
N ASP A 618 -12.99 68.44 -59.99
CA ASP A 618 -11.54 68.60 -60.16
C ASP A 618 -11.08 70.05 -59.93
N GLU A 619 -11.88 71.05 -60.32
CA GLU A 619 -11.56 72.47 -60.23
C GLU A 619 -11.77 73.08 -58.82
N PHE A 620 -12.62 72.45 -57.99
CA PHE A 620 -12.87 72.80 -56.58
C PHE A 620 -12.32 71.74 -55.59
N GLN A 621 -11.41 70.89 -56.06
CA GLN A 621 -10.79 69.80 -55.29
C GLN A 621 -10.09 70.29 -53.99
N PRO A 622 -9.36 71.42 -53.96
CA PRO A 622 -8.72 71.92 -52.73
C PRO A 622 -9.72 72.31 -51.63
N GLU A 623 -10.90 72.80 -51.99
CA GLU A 623 -11.91 73.34 -51.09
C GLU A 623 -12.83 72.24 -50.53
N LEU A 624 -13.06 71.17 -51.30
CA LEU A 624 -13.84 69.98 -50.90
C LEU A 624 -13.13 69.09 -49.85
N GLN A 625 -11.79 69.17 -49.76
CA GLN A 625 -11.02 68.41 -48.75
C GLN A 625 -11.19 68.96 -47.31
N ASN A 626 -11.56 70.23 -47.13
CA ASN A 626 -11.69 70.86 -45.82
C ASN A 626 -13.10 70.71 -45.17
N ILE A 627 -14.08 70.07 -45.82
CA ILE A 627 -15.49 69.94 -45.35
C ILE A 627 -15.78 68.57 -44.66
N ARG A 628 -14.77 67.71 -44.45
CA ARG A 628 -14.95 66.36 -43.85
C ARG A 628 -14.70 66.31 -42.35
N LEU A 629 -15.56 66.88 -41.49
CA LEU A 629 -15.38 66.79 -40.03
C LEU A 629 -16.71 66.70 -39.25
N ASN A 630 -17.04 65.48 -38.76
CA ASN A 630 -17.59 65.15 -37.43
C ASN A 630 -18.32 63.78 -37.42
N HIS A 631 -17.63 62.71 -37.01
CA HIS A 631 -18.25 61.45 -36.58
C HIS A 631 -18.41 61.48 -35.04
N TYR A 632 -19.56 61.06 -34.53
CA TYR A 632 -19.80 60.87 -33.09
C TYR A 632 -19.63 59.39 -32.73
N ARG A 633 -19.01 59.08 -31.59
CA ARG A 633 -18.99 57.72 -31.02
C ARG A 633 -19.62 57.72 -29.63
N VAL A 634 -20.38 56.67 -29.34
CA VAL A 634 -21.02 56.44 -28.04
C VAL A 634 -20.20 55.40 -27.28
N ASP A 635 -19.60 55.81 -26.16
CA ASP A 635 -18.86 54.89 -25.28
C ASP A 635 -19.76 54.50 -24.09
N ARG A 636 -19.78 53.20 -23.75
CA ARG A 636 -20.51 52.68 -22.59
C ARG A 636 -19.68 52.88 -21.32
N ILE A 637 -20.28 53.48 -20.29
CA ILE A 637 -19.57 53.82 -19.04
C ILE A 637 -19.94 52.87 -17.90
N SER A 638 -21.12 52.23 -17.95
CA SER A 638 -21.55 51.26 -16.92
C SER A 638 -22.71 50.38 -17.40
N GLY A 639 -22.74 49.11 -16.97
CA GLY A 639 -23.79 48.11 -17.24
C GLY A 639 -23.38 47.00 -18.24
N GLY A 640 -23.69 45.74 -17.90
CA GLY A 640 -23.52 44.58 -18.78
C GLY A 640 -24.57 44.55 -19.91
N ASP A 641 -24.36 43.72 -20.94
CA ASP A 641 -25.12 43.78 -22.21
C ASP A 641 -26.64 43.58 -22.09
N ASN A 642 -27.15 43.10 -20.95
CA ASN A 642 -28.58 42.83 -20.72
C ASN A 642 -29.16 43.51 -19.46
N ASP A 643 -28.52 44.55 -18.93
CA ASP A 643 -29.08 45.28 -17.78
C ASP A 643 -30.08 46.36 -18.21
N ARG A 644 -31.18 46.52 -17.47
CA ARG A 644 -32.30 47.44 -17.84
C ARG A 644 -32.01 48.91 -17.54
N HIS A 645 -30.91 49.20 -16.83
CA HIS A 645 -30.45 50.57 -16.57
C HIS A 645 -29.00 50.73 -17.04
N LYS A 646 -28.80 51.24 -18.26
CA LYS A 646 -27.48 51.51 -18.83
C LYS A 646 -27.22 53.01 -19.00
N THR A 647 -25.96 53.42 -18.82
CA THR A 647 -25.53 54.82 -18.98
C THR A 647 -24.46 54.91 -20.06
N GLU A 648 -24.73 55.69 -21.11
CA GLU A 648 -23.91 55.84 -22.31
C GLU A 648 -23.55 57.33 -22.53
N ARG A 649 -22.33 57.63 -23.01
CA ARG A 649 -21.86 59.01 -23.26
C ARG A 649 -21.42 59.20 -24.69
N VAL A 650 -21.86 60.29 -25.31
CA VAL A 650 -21.48 60.68 -26.68
C VAL A 650 -20.30 61.67 -26.63
N ARG A 651 -19.27 61.46 -27.45
CA ARG A 651 -18.20 62.44 -27.70
C ARG A 651 -17.98 62.62 -29.21
N VAL A 652 -17.63 63.84 -29.60
CA VAL A 652 -17.27 64.22 -30.97
C VAL A 652 -15.77 64.44 -31.00
N ASN A 653 -15.04 63.84 -31.94
CA ASN A 653 -13.64 64.22 -32.15
C ASN A 653 -13.17 64.02 -33.59
N ASN A 654 -12.42 65.02 -34.05
CA ASN A 654 -11.74 65.13 -35.33
C ASN A 654 -10.45 64.30 -35.37
N GLU A 655 -10.14 63.83 -36.58
CA GLU A 655 -8.85 63.31 -37.07
C GLU A 655 -8.53 61.82 -36.94
N PRO A 656 -7.75 61.27 -37.91
CA PRO A 656 -8.09 59.99 -38.51
C PRO A 656 -7.01 58.91 -38.36
N LYS A 657 -7.41 57.67 -38.66
CA LYS A 657 -6.61 56.46 -38.96
C LYS A 657 -5.97 55.74 -37.76
N ASN A 658 -6.62 54.67 -37.31
CA ASN A 658 -6.25 53.29 -37.71
C ASN A 658 -7.20 52.24 -37.09
N GLN A 659 -8.02 51.64 -37.96
CA GLN A 659 -8.65 50.32 -37.97
C GLN A 659 -8.94 49.55 -36.66
N ARG A 660 -10.24 49.28 -36.41
CA ARG A 660 -10.81 47.96 -36.04
C ARG A 660 -12.36 48.02 -36.04
N ASP A 661 -13.01 47.03 -36.65
CA ASP A 661 -14.47 46.80 -36.61
C ASP A 661 -14.85 45.95 -35.37
N VAL A 662 -16.12 46.03 -34.96
CA VAL A 662 -16.75 45.69 -33.67
C VAL A 662 -16.78 44.18 -33.33
N TYR A 663 -16.27 43.30 -34.19
CA TYR A 663 -16.07 41.89 -33.88
C TYR A 663 -14.66 41.45 -34.28
N GLY A 664 -13.74 41.44 -33.33
CA GLY A 664 -12.32 41.18 -33.60
C GLY A 664 -12.03 39.79 -34.21
N SER A 665 -11.67 39.75 -35.50
CA SER A 665 -10.56 38.94 -36.03
C SER A 665 -10.20 39.36 -37.47
N ARG A 666 -8.93 39.13 -37.85
CA ARG A 666 -8.26 39.61 -39.07
C ARG A 666 -8.75 38.88 -40.33
N ILE A 667 -8.92 39.62 -41.43
CA ILE A 667 -8.82 39.07 -42.79
C ILE A 667 -7.31 38.87 -43.04
N SER A 668 -6.85 37.63 -43.22
CA SER A 668 -5.48 37.36 -43.66
C SER A 668 -5.43 37.24 -45.17
N GLN A 669 -4.57 38.09 -45.76
CA GLN A 669 -3.99 38.12 -47.12
C GLN A 669 -4.86 37.71 -48.30
#